data_AF-A0A1V6GPJ6-F1
#
_entry.id   AF-A0A1V6GPJ6-F1
#
_cell.length_a   1.000
_cell.length_b   1.000
_cell.length_c   1.000
_cell.angle_alpha   90.00
_cell.angle_beta   90.00
_cell.angle_gamma   90.00
#
_symmetry.space_group_name_H-M   'P 1'
#
loop_
_entity.id
_entity.type
_entity.pdbx_description
1 polymer ?
#
loop_
_entity_poly.entity_id
_entity_poly.type
_entity_poly.pdbx_seq_one_letter_code
_entity_poly.pdbx_strand_id
1 'polypeptide(L)'
;MSDAAHRLAWSTDAPFSGARCLKAEVASGAVPTWFGFSRSDFTVIPGARCTVRVRVRGENVSGTAGWYVHVGDEQNPQLLNRVVKTGDGTFGWTETQITFTVPKGATRMTTGSVLHGSGTAWYDAFTFENDRPAPTPTARAGAAERLSLTERGADAPWPAALRCRPHWLGRITAPFRSHRRAAERLWRHRLPIRVVNLRDTPAANLLAVADLASAARGIVAPEFRLTFNGQTVEACRLGDRLLFSCSPDARSIMTYYLYVADTGKRPQPRAAVTSALGSDIPSDQILAAGSDTTDAAAFAKLLAGPVNRIKNPDFEAGADQPDGWSRSGEGKGVRFSVESPGGFGQRHARMTVDKSVASTWRGWQQSVPVKAGHTYLYGAWLACEELEGSALLHAHLRTARGHVASGGFLSAGAGISGTTSWTPMFGTATVPTDASQLQIHLTMDAHGTLKHDGVFLAECLNAATGDPETPPMGQGELAVWPVDPIVKVFHETLPPAKRAAGAIALVRNEEEALQLALRAGRDIADLEIAVDPPKRRDGRTLDAFTIGWVGYVPIDHPTAYYNLTTPAWQLKHPTRGGSSDGWSGWWPDPIRPTARGTLRANQTQAVWLSFRTTADTAPGTYAGSVRLLEAGKRLVRRVPFTVTVWDVELPAVSSCGAIYDIRLNAHWSADGSTAEQQRERLMRLMADKRVSPDEVGANPVFTRDAQGRITADFTAYDRAAQLYFDELKFRFSYTPHVFYLFGWEHPPKKVMGEAPYEGEYPYAATDRTRLRAAYKETYQACLRLYWEHVKAKGWADRLVLYISDEPFLTKKPIIDQMKALCDMIHEVDPKIPIYCSTWRHCPDWNGYLDVWGVGHYGCFPVEEMRARRAAGDRIWFTTDGQMCTDTPFCAVERLLPHYCFQFGAEAYEFWGVSWLTYDPWQFGWHRYIHQSSTPGESYYVRYPNGDGYLLYPGAPTGVQGPVTTVRLEAARDGVEDYEYLMLLKRHAGSPQADALLKEFAALVEIPNAGGRFSTRILPDPTRLAALRLRAGALLEQLTAR
;
A
#
# COMPACT_ATOMS: atom_id res chain seq x y z
N MET A 1 -38.96 0.91 13.88
CA MET A 1 -40.11 0.29 13.19
C MET A 1 -41.14 1.36 13.01
N SER A 2 -41.38 1.79 11.78
CA SER A 2 -42.47 2.68 11.39
C SER A 2 -43.46 1.80 10.61
N ASP A 3 -44.73 1.86 10.96
CA ASP A 3 -45.80 1.18 10.23
C ASP A 3 -46.81 2.22 9.72
N ALA A 4 -47.89 1.78 9.08
CA ALA A 4 -48.89 2.70 8.55
C ALA A 4 -49.55 3.58 9.63
N ALA A 5 -49.56 3.12 10.89
CA ALA A 5 -50.20 3.76 12.04
C ALA A 5 -49.21 4.52 12.95
N HIS A 6 -47.90 4.27 12.87
CA HIS A 6 -46.87 4.91 13.69
C HIS A 6 -45.70 5.41 12.81
N ARG A 7 -45.51 6.73 12.74
CA ARG A 7 -44.49 7.37 11.88
C ARG A 7 -43.54 8.23 12.69
N LEU A 8 -42.23 8.01 12.51
CA LEU A 8 -41.17 8.90 12.99
C LEU A 8 -40.55 9.59 11.78
N ALA A 9 -40.34 10.91 11.86
CA ALA A 9 -39.72 11.67 10.78
C ALA A 9 -38.89 12.85 11.32
N TRP A 10 -37.96 13.32 10.50
CA TRP A 10 -37.41 14.66 10.63
C TRP A 10 -38.37 15.64 9.95
N SER A 11 -38.73 16.71 10.63
CA SER A 11 -39.76 17.65 10.20
C SER A 11 -39.22 19.08 10.13
N THR A 12 -39.68 19.82 9.13
CA THR A 12 -39.49 21.27 9.01
C THR A 12 -40.70 22.04 9.54
N ASP A 13 -41.65 21.35 10.18
CA ASP A 13 -42.92 21.91 10.63
C ASP A 13 -42.66 22.78 11.87
N ALA A 14 -42.34 24.06 11.67
CA ALA A 14 -42.10 25.05 12.71
C ALA A 14 -41.16 24.53 13.84
N PRO A 15 -39.90 24.19 13.53
CA PRO A 15 -38.91 23.78 14.52
C PRO A 15 -38.71 24.87 15.57
N PHE A 16 -38.38 24.47 16.80
CA PHE A 16 -38.04 25.40 17.87
C PHE A 16 -36.64 26.00 17.65
N SER A 17 -35.69 25.20 17.17
CA SER A 17 -34.32 25.63 16.89
C SER A 17 -33.79 25.08 15.57
N GLY A 18 -32.97 25.88 14.86
CA GLY A 18 -32.41 25.50 13.57
C GLY A 18 -33.47 25.33 12.47
N ALA A 19 -33.19 24.46 11.49
CA ALA A 19 -34.04 24.26 10.31
C ALA A 19 -34.98 23.04 10.40
N ARG A 20 -34.84 22.17 11.43
CA ARG A 20 -35.59 20.91 11.55
C ARG A 20 -35.77 20.49 13.02
N CYS A 21 -36.85 19.76 13.30
CA CYS A 21 -37.14 19.10 14.58
C CYS A 21 -37.54 17.62 14.36
N LEU A 22 -37.60 16.84 15.44
CA LEU A 22 -38.08 15.45 15.39
C LEU A 22 -39.62 15.44 15.44
N LYS A 23 -40.27 14.54 14.70
CA LYS A 23 -41.73 14.37 14.67
C LYS A 23 -42.12 12.91 14.86
N ALA A 24 -43.05 12.64 15.77
CA ALA A 24 -43.70 11.36 15.96
C ALA A 24 -45.21 11.53 15.72
N GLU A 25 -45.78 10.70 14.84
CA GLU A 25 -47.20 10.69 14.51
C GLU A 25 -47.76 9.30 14.77
N VAL A 26 -48.90 9.24 15.47
CA VAL A 26 -49.62 8.00 15.71
C VAL A 26 -51.09 8.19 15.33
N ALA A 27 -51.61 7.32 14.45
CA ALA A 27 -52.95 7.41 13.91
C ALA A 27 -54.03 7.26 15.01
N SER A 28 -55.17 7.91 14.82
CA SER A 28 -56.33 7.77 15.70
C SER A 28 -56.83 6.32 15.67
N GLY A 29 -56.99 5.70 16.84
CA GLY A 29 -57.41 4.31 16.99
C GLY A 29 -56.28 3.27 16.98
N ALA A 30 -55.01 3.68 16.83
CA ALA A 30 -53.87 2.79 17.04
C ALA A 30 -53.79 2.31 18.49
N VAL A 31 -53.33 1.07 18.69
CA VAL A 31 -53.11 0.53 20.05
C VAL A 31 -52.01 1.36 20.72
N PRO A 32 -52.23 1.90 21.94
CA PRO A 32 -51.21 2.67 22.63
C PRO A 32 -49.95 1.83 22.84
N THR A 33 -48.84 2.26 22.25
CA THR A 33 -47.51 1.65 22.42
C THR A 33 -46.47 2.71 22.73
N TRP A 34 -45.33 2.27 23.25
CA TRP A 34 -44.17 3.14 23.46
C TRP A 34 -43.50 3.43 22.12
N PHE A 35 -43.82 4.59 21.54
CA PHE A 35 -43.35 4.99 20.23
C PHE A 35 -42.57 6.31 20.30
N GLY A 36 -41.36 6.34 19.73
CA GLY A 36 -40.50 7.52 19.79
C GLY A 36 -39.07 7.28 19.33
N PHE A 37 -38.28 8.35 19.30
CA PHE A 37 -36.86 8.34 19.00
C PHE A 37 -36.06 7.92 20.23
N SER A 38 -34.95 7.20 20.05
CA SER A 38 -34.06 6.82 21.14
C SER A 38 -32.60 7.05 20.76
N ARG A 39 -31.78 7.43 21.74
CA ARG A 39 -30.33 7.61 21.61
C ARG A 39 -29.63 6.98 22.82
N SER A 40 -28.60 6.17 22.60
CA SER A 40 -27.96 5.30 23.62
C SER A 40 -26.44 5.44 23.73
N ASP A 41 -25.83 6.42 23.08
CA ASP A 41 -24.38 6.68 23.03
C ASP A 41 -23.88 7.60 24.18
N PHE A 42 -24.67 7.79 25.23
CA PHE A 42 -24.26 8.60 26.37
C PHE A 42 -23.51 7.76 27.41
N THR A 43 -22.26 8.13 27.68
CA THR A 43 -21.52 7.65 28.85
C THR A 43 -21.85 8.52 30.06
N VAL A 44 -22.18 7.91 31.20
CA VAL A 44 -22.52 8.61 32.44
C VAL A 44 -21.64 8.14 33.59
N ILE A 45 -21.41 9.02 34.56
CA ILE A 45 -20.47 8.78 35.66
C ILE A 45 -21.29 8.47 36.93
N PRO A 46 -21.10 7.31 37.58
CA PRO A 46 -21.74 7.01 38.86
C PRO A 46 -21.63 8.17 39.86
N GLY A 47 -22.77 8.59 40.42
CA GLY A 47 -22.88 9.68 41.38
C GLY A 47 -22.84 11.10 40.78
N ALA A 48 -22.71 11.27 39.45
CA ALA A 48 -22.92 12.57 38.82
C ALA A 48 -24.40 12.95 38.85
N ARG A 49 -24.68 14.24 39.06
CA ARG A 49 -26.00 14.83 38.88
C ARG A 49 -26.12 15.29 37.43
N CYS A 50 -27.05 14.68 36.71
CA CYS A 50 -27.30 14.95 35.30
C CYS A 50 -28.66 15.64 35.12
N THR A 51 -28.74 16.51 34.12
CA THR A 51 -29.96 17.16 33.70
C THR A 51 -30.13 17.03 32.19
N VAL A 52 -31.26 16.45 31.78
CA VAL A 52 -31.71 16.44 30.38
C VAL A 52 -32.79 17.50 30.22
N ARG A 53 -32.70 18.34 29.19
CA ARG A 53 -33.78 19.25 28.77
C ARG A 53 -34.14 18.97 27.32
N VAL A 54 -35.43 19.12 27.01
CA VAL A 54 -35.96 19.01 25.66
C VAL A 54 -37.21 19.88 25.54
N ARG A 55 -37.47 20.43 24.35
CA ARG A 55 -38.72 21.11 24.02
C ARG A 55 -39.65 20.15 23.30
N VAL A 56 -40.89 20.05 23.75
CA VAL A 56 -41.91 19.18 23.16
C VAL A 56 -43.13 20.01 22.75
N ARG A 57 -43.65 19.76 21.55
CA ARG A 57 -44.91 20.33 21.05
C ARG A 57 -45.85 19.17 20.71
N GLY A 58 -47.16 19.36 20.85
CA GLY A 58 -48.15 18.33 20.51
C GLY A 58 -49.33 18.90 19.75
N GLU A 59 -49.92 18.07 18.88
CA GLU A 59 -51.16 18.34 18.17
C GLU A 59 -52.06 17.11 18.23
N ASN A 60 -53.28 17.30 18.73
CA ASN A 60 -54.29 16.25 18.90
C ASN A 60 -53.74 15.01 19.62
N VAL A 61 -52.80 15.20 20.56
CA VAL A 61 -52.26 14.10 21.35
C VAL A 61 -53.38 13.57 22.24
N SER A 62 -53.62 12.27 22.18
CA SER A 62 -54.51 11.55 23.10
C SER A 62 -53.68 10.49 23.78
N GLY A 63 -53.18 10.79 24.98
CA GLY A 63 -52.31 9.90 25.76
C GLY A 63 -51.17 10.67 26.43
N THR A 64 -49.92 10.36 26.06
CA THR A 64 -48.73 11.02 26.64
C THR A 64 -47.68 11.30 25.57
N ALA A 65 -47.38 12.58 25.37
CA ALA A 65 -46.15 13.03 24.74
C ALA A 65 -45.14 13.46 25.82
N GLY A 66 -43.89 13.05 25.71
CA GLY A 66 -42.88 13.28 26.75
C GLY A 66 -41.47 12.83 26.38
N TRP A 67 -40.65 12.64 27.41
CA TRP A 67 -39.26 12.22 27.26
C TRP A 67 -38.90 11.21 28.36
N TYR A 68 -38.00 10.28 28.05
CA TYR A 68 -37.53 9.29 29.00
C TYR A 68 -36.00 9.26 29.10
N VAL A 69 -35.52 8.78 30.25
CA VAL A 69 -34.11 8.54 30.57
C VAL A 69 -34.02 7.18 31.27
N HIS A 70 -33.26 6.27 30.69
CA HIS A 70 -32.82 5.01 31.27
C HIS A 70 -31.32 5.09 31.53
N VAL A 71 -30.89 4.71 32.73
CA VAL A 71 -29.47 4.74 33.13
C VAL A 71 -29.11 3.40 33.74
N GLY A 72 -28.01 2.82 33.29
CA GLY A 72 -27.62 1.48 33.68
C GLY A 72 -26.23 1.08 33.18
N ASP A 73 -26.00 -0.22 33.11
CA ASP A 73 -24.83 -0.83 32.49
C ASP A 73 -25.26 -1.80 31.37
N GLU A 74 -24.32 -2.60 30.87
CA GLU A 74 -24.56 -3.53 29.76
C GLU A 74 -25.42 -4.74 30.16
N GLN A 75 -25.43 -5.12 31.44
CA GLN A 75 -26.20 -6.26 31.96
C GLN A 75 -27.57 -5.82 32.49
N ASN A 76 -27.64 -4.62 33.07
CA ASN A 76 -28.87 -4.02 33.57
C ASN A 76 -28.99 -2.57 33.07
N PRO A 77 -29.60 -2.35 31.88
CA PRO A 77 -29.64 -1.05 31.22
C PRO A 77 -30.59 -0.04 31.87
N GLN A 78 -31.40 -0.46 32.85
CA GLN A 78 -32.43 0.36 33.51
C GLN A 78 -32.31 0.35 35.04
N LEU A 79 -31.08 0.43 35.58
CA LEU A 79 -30.87 0.65 37.03
C LEU A 79 -31.61 1.90 37.55
N LEU A 80 -31.81 2.88 36.68
CA LEU A 80 -32.73 4.00 36.86
C LEU A 80 -33.57 4.15 35.59
N ASN A 81 -34.88 4.26 35.76
CA ASN A 81 -35.84 4.58 34.70
C ASN A 81 -36.65 5.81 35.13
N ARG A 82 -36.64 6.86 34.29
CA ARG A 82 -37.42 8.09 34.47
C ARG A 82 -38.11 8.46 33.18
N VAL A 83 -39.38 8.82 33.30
CA VAL A 83 -40.23 9.28 32.21
C VAL A 83 -40.94 10.54 32.67
N VAL A 84 -40.94 11.58 31.86
CA VAL A 84 -41.69 12.81 32.14
C VAL A 84 -42.67 13.06 31.00
N LYS A 85 -43.94 13.24 31.37
CA LYS A 85 -45.02 13.68 30.49
C LYS A 85 -44.97 15.20 30.34
N THR A 86 -45.00 15.69 29.10
CA THR A 86 -45.00 17.12 28.80
C THR A 86 -46.42 17.68 28.63
N GLY A 87 -47.30 16.96 27.94
CA GLY A 87 -48.65 17.45 27.64
C GLY A 87 -49.57 16.40 27.03
N ASP A 88 -50.83 16.78 26.89
CA ASP A 88 -51.92 16.05 26.22
C ASP A 88 -52.76 17.07 25.42
N GLY A 89 -53.47 16.64 24.39
CA GLY A 89 -54.16 17.51 23.44
C GLY A 89 -53.20 18.27 22.50
N THR A 90 -53.58 19.49 22.13
CA THR A 90 -52.77 20.39 21.29
C THR A 90 -52.10 21.44 22.15
N PHE A 91 -50.76 21.49 22.13
CA PHE A 91 -49.96 22.40 22.95
C PHE A 91 -48.70 22.86 22.21
N GLY A 92 -48.28 24.10 22.48
CA GLY A 92 -47.07 24.72 21.92
C GLY A 92 -45.76 24.12 22.47
N TRP A 93 -44.61 24.68 22.06
CA TRP A 93 -43.30 24.24 22.52
C TRP A 93 -43.09 24.43 24.03
N THR A 94 -43.19 23.34 24.78
CA THR A 94 -43.05 23.31 26.23
C THR A 94 -41.72 22.64 26.62
N GLU A 95 -40.96 23.26 27.52
CA GLU A 95 -39.73 22.64 28.03
C GLU A 95 -40.07 21.51 29.00
N THR A 96 -39.33 20.42 28.87
CA THR A 96 -39.37 19.27 29.78
C THR A 96 -37.96 19.01 30.28
N GLN A 97 -37.84 18.89 31.60
CA GLN A 97 -36.57 18.65 32.28
C GLN A 97 -36.61 17.36 33.09
N ILE A 98 -35.55 16.55 32.98
CA ILE A 98 -35.33 15.36 33.80
C ILE A 98 -33.99 15.53 34.53
N THR A 99 -34.03 15.64 35.85
CA THR A 99 -32.82 15.67 36.70
C THR A 99 -32.71 14.37 37.47
N PHE A 100 -31.52 13.77 37.46
CA PHE A 100 -31.26 12.50 38.15
C PHE A 100 -29.80 12.41 38.62
N THR A 101 -29.57 11.54 39.60
CA THR A 101 -28.22 11.13 40.01
C THR A 101 -27.94 9.75 39.42
N VAL A 102 -26.80 9.60 38.76
CA VAL A 102 -26.39 8.33 38.14
C VAL A 102 -26.19 7.26 39.22
N PRO A 103 -26.89 6.11 39.17
CA PRO A 103 -26.73 5.03 40.15
C PRO A 103 -25.31 4.47 40.23
N LYS A 104 -24.95 3.86 41.37
CA LYS A 104 -23.70 3.12 41.51
C LYS A 104 -23.67 1.96 40.50
N GLY A 105 -22.59 1.84 39.73
CA GLY A 105 -22.43 0.80 38.70
C GLY A 105 -22.95 1.18 37.31
N ALA A 106 -23.79 2.20 37.19
CA ALA A 106 -24.28 2.65 35.89
C ALA A 106 -23.21 3.41 35.09
N THR A 107 -22.97 3.00 33.86
CA THR A 107 -21.95 3.57 32.97
C THR A 107 -22.54 4.15 31.68
N ARG A 108 -23.80 3.88 31.39
CA ARG A 108 -24.48 4.25 30.14
C ARG A 108 -25.84 4.87 30.41
N MET A 109 -26.25 5.78 29.54
CA MET A 109 -27.60 6.34 29.50
C MET A 109 -28.22 6.15 28.11
N THR A 110 -29.47 5.70 28.09
CA THR A 110 -30.34 5.76 26.92
C THR A 110 -31.45 6.75 27.19
N THR A 111 -31.74 7.64 26.26
CA THR A 111 -32.77 8.66 26.41
C THR A 111 -33.50 8.86 25.10
N GLY A 112 -34.74 9.33 25.16
CA GLY A 112 -35.55 9.40 23.96
C GLY A 112 -36.91 10.03 24.16
N SER A 113 -37.58 10.21 23.04
CA SER A 113 -38.92 10.76 22.98
C SER A 113 -39.96 9.69 23.32
N VAL A 114 -41.12 10.14 23.80
CA VAL A 114 -42.27 9.28 24.11
C VAL A 114 -43.50 9.88 23.46
N LEU A 115 -44.20 9.09 22.66
CA LEU A 115 -45.59 9.30 22.27
C LEU A 115 -46.33 7.98 22.53
N HIS A 116 -46.98 7.89 23.68
CA HIS A 116 -47.76 6.72 24.09
C HIS A 116 -49.25 7.05 24.03
N GLY A 117 -49.88 6.74 22.89
CA GLY A 117 -51.25 7.16 22.57
C GLY A 117 -51.43 7.40 21.08
N SER A 118 -52.25 8.37 20.70
CA SER A 118 -52.39 8.86 19.31
C SER A 118 -52.12 10.36 19.20
N GLY A 119 -52.05 10.90 17.98
CA GLY A 119 -51.78 12.31 17.69
C GLY A 119 -50.36 12.55 17.17
N THR A 120 -49.93 13.81 17.16
CA THR A 120 -48.61 14.21 16.67
C THR A 120 -47.82 14.92 17.76
N ALA A 121 -46.56 14.54 17.96
CA ALA A 121 -45.64 15.22 18.86
C ALA A 121 -44.34 15.59 18.14
N TRP A 122 -43.81 16.76 18.42
CA TRP A 122 -42.50 17.21 17.94
C TRP A 122 -41.54 17.42 19.10
N TYR A 123 -40.25 17.19 18.86
CA TYR A 123 -39.18 17.27 19.86
C TYR A 123 -37.98 18.03 19.31
N ASP A 124 -37.43 18.96 20.09
CA ASP A 124 -36.34 19.85 19.67
C ASP A 124 -35.52 20.34 20.87
N ALA A 125 -34.39 21.02 20.64
CA ALA A 125 -33.52 21.65 21.64
C ALA A 125 -33.11 20.72 22.79
N PHE A 126 -32.69 19.50 22.45
CA PHE A 126 -32.15 18.56 23.43
C PHE A 126 -30.83 19.07 24.02
N THR A 127 -30.73 19.15 25.35
CA THR A 127 -29.47 19.38 26.06
C THR A 127 -29.26 18.33 27.13
N PHE A 128 -27.99 17.97 27.35
CA PHE A 128 -27.55 17.07 28.41
C PHE A 128 -26.40 17.74 29.16
N GLU A 129 -26.62 18.01 30.44
CA GLU A 129 -25.65 18.62 31.34
C GLU A 129 -25.32 17.63 32.47
N ASN A 130 -24.06 17.63 32.92
CA ASN A 130 -23.65 16.92 34.12
C ASN A 130 -22.73 17.81 34.97
N ASP A 131 -22.70 17.55 36.28
CA ASP A 131 -21.91 18.30 37.26
C ASP A 131 -20.48 17.76 37.46
N ARG A 132 -20.12 16.69 36.74
CA ARG A 132 -18.79 16.08 36.80
C ARG A 132 -18.18 16.01 35.40
N PRO A 133 -16.96 16.53 35.20
CA PRO A 133 -16.30 16.43 33.91
C PRO A 133 -16.16 14.96 33.50
N ALA A 134 -16.23 14.70 32.18
CA ALA A 134 -15.97 13.38 31.64
C ALA A 134 -14.63 12.87 32.20
N PRO A 135 -14.56 11.64 32.75
CA PRO A 135 -13.31 11.11 33.27
C PRO A 135 -12.33 11.07 32.09
N THR A 136 -11.32 11.94 32.14
CA THR A 136 -10.21 11.85 31.22
C THR A 136 -9.39 10.66 31.70
N PRO A 137 -9.27 9.57 30.93
CA PRO A 137 -8.43 8.46 31.34
C PRO A 137 -7.01 9.01 31.55
N THR A 138 -6.53 8.95 32.79
CA THR A 138 -5.15 9.28 33.08
C THR A 138 -4.39 7.97 33.12
N ALA A 139 -3.64 7.69 32.06
CA ALA A 139 -2.65 6.63 32.09
C ALA A 139 -1.41 7.21 32.78
N ARG A 140 -0.96 6.56 33.86
CA ARG A 140 0.38 6.76 34.40
C ARG A 140 1.16 5.49 34.06
N ALA A 141 2.25 5.64 33.33
CA ALA A 141 3.19 4.55 33.20
C ALA A 141 3.64 4.16 34.62
N GLY A 142 3.56 2.87 34.95
CA GLY A 142 4.18 2.34 36.16
C GLY A 142 5.70 2.50 36.11
N ALA A 143 6.39 2.08 37.17
CA ALA A 143 7.84 1.95 37.10
C ALA A 143 8.20 1.01 35.94
N ALA A 144 9.13 1.43 35.08
CA ALA A 144 9.59 0.60 33.98
C ALA A 144 10.18 -0.71 34.54
N GLU A 145 9.58 -1.84 34.20
CA GLU A 145 10.13 -3.15 34.50
C GLU A 145 11.43 -3.35 33.69
N ARG A 146 12.45 -3.96 34.32
CA ARG A 146 13.74 -4.19 33.68
C ARG A 146 14.10 -5.65 33.81
N LEU A 147 14.51 -6.25 32.68
CA LEU A 147 15.06 -7.59 32.62
C LEU A 147 16.47 -7.52 32.04
N SER A 148 17.46 -7.93 32.81
CA SER A 148 18.85 -8.02 32.34
C SER A 148 19.03 -9.25 31.47
N LEU A 149 19.55 -9.07 30.26
CA LEU A 149 19.83 -10.14 29.31
C LEU A 149 21.34 -10.27 29.08
N THR A 150 21.84 -11.50 28.99
CA THR A 150 23.23 -11.77 28.58
C THR A 150 23.31 -11.84 27.06
N GLU A 151 24.10 -10.97 26.43
CA GLU A 151 24.32 -11.02 24.97
C GLU A 151 25.53 -11.89 24.62
N ARG A 152 25.39 -12.75 23.61
CA ARG A 152 26.43 -13.65 23.09
C ARG A 152 26.56 -13.51 21.58
N GLY A 153 27.79 -13.48 21.07
CA GLY A 153 28.07 -13.47 19.63
C GLY A 153 28.04 -12.10 18.95
N ALA A 154 27.59 -11.04 19.62
CA ALA A 154 27.53 -9.69 19.06
C ALA A 154 28.91 -9.13 18.66
N ASP A 155 29.98 -9.50 19.37
CA ASP A 155 31.33 -9.01 19.06
C ASP A 155 32.08 -9.86 18.00
N ALA A 156 31.38 -10.76 17.30
CA ALA A 156 32.03 -11.66 16.36
C ALA A 156 32.69 -10.87 15.21
N PRO A 157 34.01 -11.05 14.98
CA PRO A 157 34.72 -10.31 13.95
C PRO A 157 34.28 -10.80 12.56
N TRP A 158 34.46 -9.94 11.54
CA TRP A 158 34.27 -10.36 10.15
C TRP A 158 35.24 -11.50 9.79
N PRO A 159 34.77 -12.72 9.45
CA PRO A 159 35.63 -13.87 9.20
C PRO A 159 36.62 -13.59 8.07
N ALA A 160 37.90 -13.94 8.27
CA ALA A 160 38.95 -13.66 7.28
C ALA A 160 38.64 -14.25 5.89
N ALA A 161 38.02 -15.43 5.84
CA ALA A 161 37.59 -16.10 4.61
C ALA A 161 36.44 -15.39 3.86
N LEU A 162 35.73 -14.47 4.53
CA LEU A 162 34.65 -13.65 3.95
C LEU A 162 35.07 -12.19 3.77
N ARG A 163 36.32 -11.82 4.12
CA ARG A 163 36.85 -10.47 3.88
C ARG A 163 37.23 -10.34 2.41
N CYS A 164 36.67 -9.35 1.74
CA CYS A 164 37.12 -8.95 0.42
C CYS A 164 38.52 -8.33 0.55
N ARG A 165 39.59 -9.03 0.16
CA ARG A 165 40.90 -8.39 -0.02
C ARG A 165 41.16 -8.24 -1.52
N PRO A 166 41.06 -7.04 -2.10
CA PRO A 166 41.71 -6.77 -3.37
C PRO A 166 43.23 -6.70 -3.11
N HIS A 167 43.90 -7.85 -3.01
CA HIS A 167 45.34 -7.87 -2.76
C HIS A 167 46.10 -7.68 -4.08
N TRP A 168 46.79 -6.55 -4.23
CA TRP A 168 47.68 -6.27 -5.36
C TRP A 168 48.77 -7.35 -5.58
N LEU A 169 49.22 -8.01 -4.50
CA LEU A 169 50.18 -9.12 -4.54
C LEU A 169 49.65 -10.40 -5.21
N GLY A 170 48.33 -10.61 -5.25
CA GLY A 170 47.71 -11.76 -5.94
C GLY A 170 47.85 -11.70 -7.46
N ARG A 171 48.19 -10.54 -8.04
CA ARG A 171 48.46 -10.39 -9.47
C ARG A 171 49.83 -10.91 -9.90
N ILE A 172 50.79 -10.99 -8.99
CA ILE A 172 52.18 -11.35 -9.32
C ILE A 172 52.37 -12.88 -9.33
N THR A 173 51.54 -13.63 -8.60
CA THR A 173 51.63 -15.10 -8.50
C THR A 173 50.60 -15.85 -9.36
N ALA A 174 49.75 -15.13 -10.11
CA ALA A 174 48.66 -15.67 -10.90
C ALA A 174 49.01 -16.47 -12.19
N PRO A 175 50.21 -16.43 -12.82
CA PRO A 175 50.43 -17.17 -14.06
C PRO A 175 50.45 -18.70 -13.90
N PHE A 176 50.61 -19.22 -12.68
CA PHE A 176 50.92 -20.64 -12.45
C PHE A 176 49.80 -21.47 -11.80
N ARG A 177 48.57 -20.95 -11.70
CA ARG A 177 47.42 -21.76 -11.24
C ARG A 177 46.37 -21.91 -12.34
N SER A 178 46.31 -23.10 -12.91
CA SER A 178 45.30 -23.51 -13.88
C SER A 178 43.95 -23.80 -13.18
N HIS A 179 42.89 -23.23 -13.76
CA HIS A 179 41.51 -23.76 -13.76
C HIS A 179 40.70 -23.73 -12.43
N ARG A 180 40.16 -22.55 -12.12
CA ARG A 180 38.73 -22.28 -11.79
C ARG A 180 38.64 -20.82 -11.36
N ARG A 181 38.22 -19.91 -12.26
CA ARG A 181 37.79 -18.56 -11.87
C ARG A 181 36.44 -18.69 -11.14
N ALA A 182 36.48 -19.05 -9.85
CA ALA A 182 35.45 -18.57 -8.95
C ALA A 182 35.64 -17.04 -8.92
N ALA A 183 34.72 -16.28 -9.52
CA ALA A 183 34.64 -14.86 -9.22
C ALA A 183 34.67 -14.74 -7.68
N GLU A 184 35.64 -14.02 -7.13
CA GLU A 184 35.75 -13.83 -5.68
C GLU A 184 34.39 -13.33 -5.17
N ARG A 185 33.68 -14.16 -4.40
CA ARG A 185 32.33 -13.85 -3.92
C ARG A 185 32.42 -12.64 -3.00
N LEU A 186 31.86 -11.51 -3.43
CA LEU A 186 31.83 -10.29 -2.65
C LEU A 186 30.63 -10.35 -1.69
N TRP A 187 30.89 -10.67 -0.42
CA TRP A 187 29.90 -10.53 0.65
C TRP A 187 29.67 -9.04 0.91
N ARG A 188 28.50 -8.53 0.50
CA ARG A 188 28.20 -7.09 0.46
C ARG A 188 28.00 -6.52 1.86
N HIS A 189 27.23 -7.22 2.68
CA HIS A 189 26.93 -6.86 4.06
C HIS A 189 26.66 -8.10 4.90
N ARG A 190 26.61 -7.92 6.22
CA ARG A 190 26.09 -8.92 7.16
C ARG A 190 24.97 -8.30 7.99
N LEU A 191 24.00 -9.08 8.42
CA LEU A 191 22.95 -8.63 9.35
C LEU A 191 23.05 -9.43 10.66
N PRO A 192 22.94 -8.77 11.83
CA PRO A 192 22.78 -9.49 13.08
C PRO A 192 21.37 -10.11 13.13
N ILE A 193 21.29 -11.41 13.34
CA ILE A 193 20.07 -12.17 13.55
C ILE A 193 20.01 -12.52 15.04
N ARG A 194 19.13 -11.85 15.78
CA ARG A 194 19.05 -11.92 17.24
C ARG A 194 17.96 -12.88 17.69
N VAL A 195 18.38 -14.00 18.29
CA VAL A 195 17.49 -14.95 18.95
C VAL A 195 17.38 -14.54 20.42
N VAL A 196 16.18 -14.19 20.87
CA VAL A 196 15.94 -13.72 22.24
C VAL A 196 15.24 -14.80 23.05
N ASN A 197 15.82 -15.15 24.20
CA ASN A 197 15.17 -16.00 25.21
C ASN A 197 14.95 -15.19 26.49
N LEU A 198 13.71 -14.77 26.73
CA LEU A 198 13.33 -14.03 27.94
C LEU A 198 13.05 -14.94 29.15
N ARG A 199 13.11 -16.27 28.97
CA ARG A 199 12.77 -17.24 30.01
C ARG A 199 13.89 -17.36 31.03
N ASP A 200 13.53 -17.74 32.25
CA ASP A 200 14.46 -18.00 33.35
C ASP A 200 15.21 -19.33 33.21
N THR A 201 14.91 -20.09 32.17
CA THR A 201 15.53 -21.38 31.88
C THR A 201 16.12 -21.39 30.47
N PRO A 202 17.25 -22.09 30.26
CA PRO A 202 17.75 -22.36 28.92
C PRO A 202 16.71 -23.11 28.10
N ALA A 203 16.64 -22.83 26.81
CA ALA A 203 15.78 -23.55 25.89
C ALA A 203 16.67 -24.31 24.89
N ALA A 204 16.59 -25.63 24.88
CA ALA A 204 17.39 -26.47 23.98
C ALA A 204 16.55 -26.92 22.77
N ASN A 205 17.21 -27.07 21.63
CA ASN A 205 16.62 -27.62 20.39
C ASN A 205 15.37 -26.86 19.93
N LEU A 206 15.43 -25.53 19.96
CA LEU A 206 14.39 -24.69 19.38
C LEU A 206 14.72 -24.33 17.94
N LEU A 207 13.69 -23.91 17.20
CA LEU A 207 13.86 -23.36 15.87
C LEU A 207 13.91 -21.82 15.93
N ALA A 208 14.97 -21.23 15.40
CA ALA A 208 14.98 -19.81 15.10
C ALA A 208 14.42 -19.56 13.70
N VAL A 209 13.55 -18.56 13.56
CA VAL A 209 12.94 -18.16 12.28
C VAL A 209 13.26 -16.70 12.03
N ALA A 210 14.05 -16.42 10.99
CA ALA A 210 14.38 -15.06 10.55
C ALA A 210 13.76 -14.76 9.18
N ASP A 211 13.45 -13.49 8.92
CA ASP A 211 12.92 -13.02 7.63
C ASP A 211 14.08 -12.68 6.67
N LEU A 212 14.14 -13.37 5.53
CA LEU A 212 15.12 -13.16 4.46
C LEU A 212 14.74 -12.03 3.50
N ALA A 213 13.47 -11.65 3.39
CA ALA A 213 13.06 -10.57 2.49
C ALA A 213 13.78 -9.27 2.87
N SER A 214 13.80 -8.97 4.17
CA SER A 214 14.54 -7.86 4.77
C SER A 214 16.06 -7.91 4.56
N ALA A 215 16.64 -9.12 4.47
CA ALA A 215 18.08 -9.33 4.37
C ALA A 215 18.62 -9.13 2.95
N ALA A 216 17.81 -9.43 1.94
CA ALA A 216 18.20 -9.34 0.54
C ALA A 216 18.46 -7.89 0.09
N ARG A 217 17.84 -6.88 0.73
CA ARG A 217 18.01 -5.45 0.40
C ARG A 217 17.89 -5.13 -1.10
N GLY A 218 16.92 -5.75 -1.78
CA GLY A 218 16.72 -5.59 -3.23
C GLY A 218 17.69 -6.36 -4.13
N ILE A 219 18.58 -7.20 -3.57
CA ILE A 219 19.41 -8.12 -4.37
C ILE A 219 18.51 -9.18 -4.98
N VAL A 220 18.52 -9.25 -6.31
CA VAL A 220 17.62 -10.12 -7.09
C VAL A 220 17.97 -11.61 -6.95
N ALA A 221 19.25 -11.94 -6.84
CA ALA A 221 19.75 -13.31 -6.69
C ALA A 221 20.71 -13.42 -5.49
N PRO A 222 20.20 -13.32 -4.25
CA PRO A 222 21.02 -13.30 -3.05
C PRO A 222 21.52 -14.71 -2.68
N GLU A 223 22.76 -14.78 -2.21
CA GLU A 223 23.32 -15.94 -1.52
C GLU A 223 23.50 -15.60 -0.04
N PHE A 224 23.13 -16.53 0.83
CA PHE A 224 23.14 -16.34 2.27
C PHE A 224 24.14 -17.29 2.95
N ARG A 225 24.79 -16.81 4.02
CA ARG A 225 25.59 -17.64 4.93
C ARG A 225 25.41 -17.19 6.37
N LEU A 226 24.88 -18.07 7.20
CA LEU A 226 24.72 -17.81 8.64
C LEU A 226 25.96 -18.24 9.41
N THR A 227 26.36 -17.46 10.41
CA THR A 227 27.46 -17.80 11.32
C THR A 227 27.13 -17.46 12.76
N PHE A 228 27.77 -18.14 13.70
CA PHE A 228 27.79 -17.83 15.13
C PHE A 228 29.23 -17.90 15.61
N ASN A 229 29.74 -16.84 16.25
CA ASN A 229 31.16 -16.71 16.64
C ASN A 229 32.14 -17.01 15.47
N GLY A 230 31.77 -16.63 14.24
CA GLY A 230 32.57 -16.84 13.04
C GLY A 230 32.54 -18.26 12.46
N GLN A 231 31.88 -19.22 13.12
CA GLN A 231 31.66 -20.57 12.60
C GLN A 231 30.36 -20.64 11.80
N THR A 232 30.34 -21.40 10.70
CA THR A 232 29.15 -21.54 9.86
C THR A 232 28.06 -22.30 10.62
N VAL A 233 26.84 -21.78 10.57
CA VAL A 233 25.65 -22.43 11.12
C VAL A 233 24.84 -22.99 9.98
N GLU A 234 24.45 -24.25 10.09
CA GLU A 234 23.54 -24.87 9.14
C GLU A 234 22.17 -24.21 9.24
N ALA A 235 21.71 -23.67 8.11
CA ALA A 235 20.45 -22.98 8.00
C ALA A 235 19.71 -23.45 6.75
N CYS A 236 18.39 -23.55 6.86
CA CYS A 236 17.48 -23.95 5.80
C CYS A 236 16.71 -22.72 5.32
N ARG A 237 16.70 -22.49 4.01
CA ARG A 237 15.80 -21.50 3.39
C ARG A 237 14.47 -22.16 3.09
N LEU A 238 13.39 -21.60 3.63
CA LEU A 238 12.01 -22.00 3.34
C LEU A 238 11.24 -20.77 2.84
N GLY A 239 11.19 -20.60 1.52
CA GLY A 239 10.70 -19.38 0.89
C GLY A 239 11.50 -18.16 1.31
N ASP A 240 10.82 -17.20 1.96
CA ASP A 240 11.41 -15.97 2.51
C ASP A 240 11.80 -16.09 3.99
N ARG A 241 11.83 -17.32 4.54
CA ARG A 241 12.27 -17.58 5.92
C ARG A 241 13.62 -18.27 5.93
N LEU A 242 14.48 -17.89 6.88
CA LEU A 242 15.67 -18.62 7.26
C LEU A 242 15.40 -19.37 8.56
N LEU A 243 15.55 -20.69 8.53
CA LEU A 243 15.31 -21.59 9.65
C LEU A 243 16.64 -22.17 10.12
N PHE A 244 16.90 -22.16 11.43
CA PHE A 244 18.07 -22.83 11.98
C PHE A 244 17.84 -23.27 13.43
N SER A 245 18.47 -24.36 13.83
CA SER A 245 18.39 -24.87 15.19
C SER A 245 19.20 -23.98 16.15
N CYS A 246 18.65 -23.68 17.31
CA CYS A 246 19.32 -22.90 18.34
C CYS A 246 19.00 -23.43 19.75
N SER A 247 19.89 -23.13 20.69
CA SER A 247 19.74 -23.50 22.10
C SER A 247 20.14 -22.33 23.00
N PRO A 248 19.31 -21.26 23.10
CA PRO A 248 19.67 -20.08 23.89
C PRO A 248 19.65 -20.32 25.40
N ASP A 249 20.62 -19.72 26.08
CA ASP A 249 20.69 -19.67 27.54
C ASP A 249 19.48 -18.93 28.14
N ALA A 250 19.23 -19.12 29.44
CA ALA A 250 18.23 -18.34 30.17
C ALA A 250 18.53 -16.84 30.06
N ARG A 251 17.49 -16.00 29.88
CA ARG A 251 17.59 -14.54 29.85
C ARG A 251 18.75 -14.05 28.98
N SER A 252 18.74 -14.44 27.71
CA SER A 252 19.86 -14.20 26.80
C SER A 252 19.43 -13.68 25.43
N ILE A 253 20.38 -13.04 24.75
CA ILE A 253 20.31 -12.69 23.33
C ILE A 253 21.48 -13.39 22.64
N MET A 254 21.20 -14.30 21.73
CA MET A 254 22.21 -14.89 20.84
C MET A 254 22.20 -14.16 19.51
N THR A 255 23.30 -13.50 19.18
CA THR A 255 23.49 -12.78 17.92
C THR A 255 24.26 -13.65 16.93
N TYR A 256 23.56 -14.07 15.89
CA TYR A 256 24.12 -14.73 14.71
C TYR A 256 24.38 -13.68 13.64
N TYR A 257 25.29 -13.94 12.70
CA TYR A 257 25.53 -13.04 11.58
C TYR A 257 25.19 -13.72 10.25
N LEU A 258 24.21 -13.16 9.55
CA LEU A 258 23.80 -13.55 8.21
C LEU A 258 24.55 -12.71 7.18
N TYR A 259 25.52 -13.30 6.49
CA TYR A 259 26.22 -12.66 5.38
C TYR A 259 25.40 -12.78 4.10
N VAL A 260 25.34 -11.68 3.34
CA VAL A 260 24.59 -11.59 2.10
C VAL A 260 25.55 -11.27 0.97
N ALA A 261 25.54 -12.10 -0.06
CA ALA A 261 26.27 -11.87 -1.31
C ALA A 261 25.27 -11.72 -2.45
N ASP A 262 25.68 -10.94 -3.46
CA ASP A 262 25.01 -10.93 -4.74
C ASP A 262 25.73 -11.91 -5.66
N THR A 263 25.00 -12.92 -6.14
CA THR A 263 25.59 -13.92 -7.03
C THR A 263 25.92 -13.37 -8.42
N GLY A 264 25.39 -12.18 -8.77
CA GLY A 264 25.50 -11.58 -10.10
C GLY A 264 24.79 -12.38 -11.19
N LYS A 265 24.10 -13.48 -10.82
CA LYS A 265 23.29 -14.25 -11.75
C LYS A 265 22.05 -13.43 -12.07
N ARG A 266 21.83 -13.16 -13.35
CA ARG A 266 20.55 -12.62 -13.81
C ARG A 266 19.45 -13.61 -13.42
N PRO A 267 18.33 -13.14 -12.84
CA PRO A 267 17.21 -14.03 -12.57
C PRO A 267 16.76 -14.67 -13.87
N GLN A 268 16.42 -15.96 -13.83
CA GLN A 268 15.70 -16.58 -14.93
C GLN A 268 14.28 -15.98 -14.98
N PRO A 269 13.65 -15.90 -16.16
CA PRO A 269 12.24 -15.53 -16.26
C PRO A 269 11.42 -16.44 -15.34
N ARG A 270 10.76 -15.86 -14.33
CA ARG A 270 9.84 -16.62 -13.47
C ARG A 270 8.54 -16.88 -14.24
N ALA A 271 7.83 -17.95 -13.88
CA ALA A 271 6.52 -18.25 -14.44
C ALA A 271 5.55 -17.05 -14.26
N ALA A 272 4.53 -17.00 -15.10
CA ALA A 272 3.51 -15.94 -15.08
C ALA A 272 3.00 -15.71 -13.65
N VAL A 273 3.11 -14.46 -13.19
CA VAL A 273 2.74 -14.10 -11.83
C VAL A 273 1.23 -13.86 -11.78
N THR A 274 0.53 -14.55 -10.88
CA THR A 274 -0.89 -14.30 -10.63
C THR A 274 -1.05 -13.33 -9.46
N SER A 275 -1.87 -12.29 -9.65
CA SER A 275 -2.30 -11.37 -8.59
C SER A 275 -3.73 -11.69 -8.15
N ALA A 276 -4.02 -11.58 -6.85
CA ALA A 276 -5.35 -11.60 -6.26
C ALA A 276 -5.70 -10.25 -5.65
N LEU A 277 -6.97 -10.04 -5.27
CA LEU A 277 -7.32 -8.90 -4.41
C LEU A 277 -7.16 -9.29 -2.94
N GLY A 278 -6.70 -8.33 -2.14
CA GLY A 278 -6.71 -8.40 -0.69
C GLY A 278 -8.04 -8.00 -0.05
N SER A 279 -8.92 -7.36 -0.80
CA SER A 279 -10.26 -6.92 -0.39
C SER A 279 -11.17 -6.67 -1.62
N ASP A 280 -12.40 -6.19 -1.45
CA ASP A 280 -13.26 -5.77 -2.57
C ASP A 280 -12.77 -4.47 -3.25
N ILE A 281 -11.74 -3.83 -2.68
CA ILE A 281 -11.10 -2.64 -3.24
C ILE A 281 -10.16 -3.06 -4.40
N PRO A 282 -10.39 -2.60 -5.63
CA PRO A 282 -9.63 -3.07 -6.80
C PRO A 282 -8.12 -2.74 -6.78
N SER A 283 -7.70 -1.67 -6.10
CA SER A 283 -6.28 -1.32 -5.91
C SER A 283 -5.54 -2.18 -4.89
N ASP A 284 -6.25 -2.93 -4.03
CA ASP A 284 -5.63 -3.78 -3.00
C ASP A 284 -5.05 -5.07 -3.60
N GLN A 285 -3.97 -4.92 -4.34
CA GLN A 285 -3.25 -6.03 -4.98
C GLN A 285 -2.51 -6.88 -3.93
N ILE A 286 -2.70 -8.20 -4.00
CA ILE A 286 -1.85 -9.19 -3.33
C ILE A 286 -1.21 -10.09 -4.38
N LEU A 287 0.09 -10.33 -4.24
CA LEU A 287 0.80 -11.30 -5.06
C LEU A 287 0.44 -12.72 -4.59
N ALA A 288 -0.16 -13.53 -5.47
CA ALA A 288 -0.60 -14.88 -5.10
C ALA A 288 0.54 -15.92 -5.13
N ALA A 289 1.69 -15.60 -5.71
CA ALA A 289 2.85 -16.49 -5.80
C ALA A 289 3.92 -16.19 -4.73
N GLY A 290 4.13 -17.13 -3.80
CA GLY A 290 5.27 -17.14 -2.88
C GLY A 290 6.60 -17.35 -3.61
N SER A 291 7.73 -17.09 -2.94
CA SER A 291 9.04 -17.37 -3.53
C SER A 291 9.31 -18.88 -3.58
N ASP A 292 9.46 -19.44 -4.79
CA ASP A 292 9.70 -20.88 -5.04
C ASP A 292 11.06 -21.42 -4.53
N THR A 293 11.80 -20.64 -3.74
CA THR A 293 13.16 -21.00 -3.32
C THR A 293 13.14 -21.68 -1.96
N THR A 294 12.94 -22.99 -1.94
CA THR A 294 13.10 -23.83 -0.75
C THR A 294 14.30 -24.76 -0.90
N ASP A 295 15.16 -24.82 0.12
CA ASP A 295 16.26 -25.78 0.19
C ASP A 295 15.78 -27.09 0.81
N ALA A 296 15.22 -27.97 -0.03
CA ALA A 296 14.68 -29.26 0.41
C ALA A 296 15.72 -30.15 1.11
N ALA A 297 16.99 -30.07 0.71
CA ALA A 297 18.07 -30.87 1.31
C ALA A 297 18.40 -30.38 2.73
N ALA A 298 18.47 -29.06 2.95
CA ALA A 298 18.62 -28.49 4.29
C ALA A 298 17.38 -28.73 5.14
N PHE A 299 16.17 -28.67 4.55
CA PHE A 299 14.93 -28.96 5.25
C PHE A 299 14.87 -30.42 5.73
N ALA A 300 15.30 -31.38 4.92
CA ALA A 300 15.35 -32.80 5.30
C ALA A 300 16.17 -33.05 6.57
N LYS A 301 17.25 -32.28 6.80
CA LYS A 301 18.05 -32.35 8.02
C LYS A 301 17.33 -31.79 9.24
N LEU A 302 16.57 -30.70 9.07
CA LEU A 302 15.70 -30.18 10.14
C LEU A 302 14.56 -31.15 10.45
N LEU A 303 13.98 -31.77 9.42
CA LEU A 303 12.90 -32.75 9.51
C LEU A 303 13.28 -33.94 10.38
N ALA A 304 14.49 -34.48 10.17
CA ALA A 304 15.08 -35.59 10.93
C ALA A 304 15.70 -35.15 12.28
N GLY A 305 15.79 -33.84 12.53
CA GLY A 305 16.44 -33.27 13.70
C GLY A 305 15.54 -33.27 14.95
N PRO A 306 16.13 -33.08 16.14
CA PRO A 306 15.41 -33.09 17.43
C PRO A 306 14.47 -31.89 17.62
N VAL A 307 14.49 -30.91 16.70
CA VAL A 307 13.60 -29.75 16.70
C VAL A 307 12.18 -30.12 16.26
N ASN A 308 12.03 -31.15 15.41
CA ASN A 308 10.73 -31.60 14.93
C ASN A 308 10.05 -32.48 15.99
N ARG A 309 8.83 -32.14 16.33
CA ARG A 309 8.03 -32.81 17.38
C ARG A 309 7.02 -33.80 16.81
N ILE A 310 6.92 -33.88 15.48
CA ILE A 310 6.08 -34.86 14.79
C ILE A 310 6.75 -36.23 14.83
N LYS A 311 5.96 -37.25 15.15
CA LYS A 311 6.40 -38.65 15.03
C LYS A 311 6.15 -39.14 13.61
N ASN A 312 7.13 -39.86 13.07
CA ASN A 312 7.10 -40.41 11.72
C ASN A 312 6.72 -39.33 10.66
N PRO A 313 7.49 -38.24 10.58
CA PRO A 313 7.16 -37.07 9.76
C PRO A 313 7.34 -37.29 8.25
N ASP A 314 8.10 -38.31 7.86
CA ASP A 314 8.41 -38.76 6.50
C ASP A 314 7.69 -40.06 6.11
N PHE A 315 6.85 -40.60 7.00
CA PHE A 315 6.02 -41.79 6.76
C PHE A 315 6.79 -43.08 6.44
N GLU A 316 8.06 -43.17 6.84
CA GLU A 316 8.89 -44.36 6.61
C GLU A 316 8.52 -45.54 7.52
N ALA A 317 8.01 -45.26 8.73
CA ALA A 317 7.65 -46.27 9.72
C ALA A 317 6.17 -46.69 9.66
N GLY A 318 5.88 -47.96 9.94
CA GLY A 318 4.53 -48.55 9.90
C GLY A 318 4.23 -49.25 8.56
N ALA A 319 3.29 -50.20 8.58
CA ALA A 319 2.89 -50.96 7.38
C ALA A 319 1.76 -50.23 6.62
N ASP A 320 0.50 -50.60 6.87
CA ASP A 320 -0.68 -50.00 6.22
C ASP A 320 -1.09 -48.66 6.86
N GLN A 321 -0.77 -48.48 8.14
CA GLN A 321 -0.98 -47.25 8.89
C GLN A 321 0.38 -46.72 9.36
N PRO A 322 0.73 -45.45 9.06
CA PRO A 322 1.96 -44.86 9.55
C PRO A 322 1.97 -44.78 11.08
N ASP A 323 3.10 -45.14 11.68
CA ASP A 323 3.27 -45.09 13.15
C ASP A 323 3.00 -43.68 13.68
N GLY A 324 2.20 -43.58 14.76
CA GLY A 324 1.88 -42.30 15.41
C GLY A 324 0.83 -41.45 14.69
N TRP A 325 0.28 -41.89 13.57
CA TRP A 325 -0.79 -41.21 12.85
C TRP A 325 -2.13 -41.93 13.02
N SER A 326 -3.21 -41.16 13.14
CA SER A 326 -4.58 -41.67 13.07
C SER A 326 -5.27 -41.18 11.80
N ARG A 327 -6.32 -41.85 11.34
CA ARG A 327 -7.05 -41.49 10.12
C ARG A 327 -8.56 -41.54 10.33
N SER A 328 -9.30 -40.81 9.50
CA SER A 328 -10.75 -41.02 9.35
C SER A 328 -11.05 -42.43 8.81
N GLY A 329 -12.28 -42.93 9.00
CA GLY A 329 -12.67 -44.26 8.55
C GLY A 329 -12.56 -44.47 7.03
N GLU A 330 -12.15 -45.67 6.62
CA GLU A 330 -12.20 -46.12 5.22
C GLU A 330 -13.63 -46.55 4.86
N GLY A 331 -14.09 -46.13 3.68
CA GLY A 331 -15.41 -46.46 3.16
C GLY A 331 -15.35 -46.72 1.66
N LYS A 332 -16.47 -47.11 1.05
CA LYS A 332 -16.54 -47.33 -0.40
C LYS A 332 -16.19 -46.01 -1.12
N GLY A 333 -15.11 -46.02 -1.90
CA GLY A 333 -14.61 -44.85 -2.63
C GLY A 333 -13.65 -43.93 -1.85
N VAL A 334 -13.19 -44.32 -0.66
CA VAL A 334 -12.13 -43.64 0.09
C VAL A 334 -11.00 -44.61 0.40
N ARG A 335 -9.77 -44.30 -0.02
CA ARG A 335 -8.60 -45.14 0.21
C ARG A 335 -7.47 -44.35 0.86
N PHE A 336 -6.87 -44.92 1.90
CA PHE A 336 -5.64 -44.43 2.51
C PHE A 336 -4.52 -45.43 2.27
N SER A 337 -3.34 -44.94 1.91
CA SER A 337 -2.16 -45.77 1.68
C SER A 337 -0.89 -45.01 2.01
N VAL A 338 0.22 -45.74 2.07
CA VAL A 338 1.56 -45.15 2.06
C VAL A 338 2.28 -45.70 0.84
N GLU A 339 2.76 -44.81 -0.03
CA GLU A 339 3.26 -45.18 -1.37
C GLU A 339 4.61 -44.53 -1.68
N SER A 340 5.22 -44.92 -2.80
CA SER A 340 6.51 -44.41 -3.28
C SER A 340 6.37 -43.77 -4.67
N PRO A 341 7.24 -42.80 -5.04
CA PRO A 341 8.32 -42.23 -4.25
C PRO A 341 7.84 -41.17 -3.24
N GLY A 342 8.55 -41.05 -2.11
CA GLY A 342 8.40 -39.96 -1.15
C GLY A 342 8.98 -38.64 -1.67
N GLY A 343 8.52 -37.53 -1.12
CA GLY A 343 9.18 -36.22 -1.21
C GLY A 343 10.38 -36.11 -0.27
N PHE A 344 10.37 -36.85 0.84
CA PHE A 344 11.47 -37.04 1.78
C PHE A 344 11.56 -38.53 2.13
N GLY A 345 12.71 -39.17 1.89
CA GLY A 345 12.80 -40.62 2.04
C GLY A 345 12.25 -41.38 0.81
N GLN A 346 11.69 -42.57 1.03
CA GLN A 346 11.16 -43.46 0.00
C GLN A 346 9.62 -43.47 -0.06
N ARG A 347 8.93 -43.05 1.00
CA ARG A 347 7.48 -43.21 1.20
C ARG A 347 6.77 -41.87 1.40
N HIS A 348 5.47 -41.83 1.16
CA HIS A 348 4.59 -40.70 1.49
C HIS A 348 3.18 -41.16 1.87
N ALA A 349 2.45 -40.38 2.65
CA ALA A 349 1.05 -40.66 2.97
C ALA A 349 0.12 -40.21 1.83
N ARG A 350 -0.78 -41.09 1.38
CA ARG A 350 -1.71 -40.85 0.28
C ARG A 350 -3.15 -41.06 0.70
N MET A 351 -4.04 -40.21 0.20
CA MET A 351 -5.49 -40.33 0.34
C MET A 351 -6.16 -40.12 -1.03
N THR A 352 -7.05 -41.03 -1.41
CA THR A 352 -7.92 -40.90 -2.60
C THR A 352 -9.38 -40.85 -2.18
N VAL A 353 -10.12 -39.88 -2.72
CA VAL A 353 -11.58 -39.77 -2.55
C VAL A 353 -12.24 -39.70 -3.92
N ASP A 354 -13.05 -40.70 -4.23
CA ASP A 354 -13.78 -40.78 -5.48
C ASP A 354 -14.86 -39.69 -5.55
N LYS A 355 -15.18 -39.24 -6.77
CA LYS A 355 -16.28 -38.28 -7.04
C LYS A 355 -17.66 -38.74 -6.58
N SER A 356 -17.83 -40.05 -6.38
CA SER A 356 -19.09 -40.65 -5.92
C SER A 356 -19.32 -40.51 -4.40
N VAL A 357 -18.30 -40.09 -3.65
CA VAL A 357 -18.36 -39.92 -2.20
C VAL A 357 -18.74 -38.48 -1.87
N ALA A 358 -19.64 -38.24 -0.92
CA ALA A 358 -19.98 -36.88 -0.49
C ALA A 358 -18.76 -36.15 0.11
N SER A 359 -18.59 -34.89 -0.26
CA SER A 359 -17.54 -34.02 0.29
C SER A 359 -17.74 -33.82 1.79
N THR A 360 -16.78 -34.32 2.58
CA THR A 360 -16.64 -34.01 4.01
C THR A 360 -15.15 -34.12 4.38
N TRP A 361 -14.72 -33.40 5.42
CA TRP A 361 -13.36 -33.47 5.94
C TRP A 361 -12.92 -34.90 6.31
N ARG A 362 -11.89 -35.40 5.61
CA ARG A 362 -11.26 -36.72 5.84
C ARG A 362 -9.76 -36.59 5.68
N GLY A 363 -9.00 -37.45 6.36
CA GLY A 363 -7.54 -37.39 6.31
C GLY A 363 -6.83 -38.05 7.48
N TRP A 364 -5.53 -37.79 7.56
CA TRP A 364 -4.67 -38.19 8.67
C TRP A 364 -4.59 -37.09 9.72
N GLN A 365 -4.39 -37.46 10.98
CA GLN A 365 -4.18 -36.51 12.06
C GLN A 365 -3.21 -37.05 13.13
N GLN A 366 -2.45 -36.13 13.72
CA GLN A 366 -1.57 -36.39 14.87
C GLN A 366 -1.70 -35.22 15.86
N SER A 367 -1.81 -35.54 17.16
CA SER A 367 -1.90 -34.53 18.24
C SER A 367 -0.58 -34.45 18.98
N VAL A 368 -0.02 -33.25 19.09
CA VAL A 368 1.27 -32.99 19.76
C VAL A 368 1.05 -32.01 20.92
N PRO A 369 1.59 -32.29 22.13
CA PRO A 369 1.49 -31.36 23.26
C PRO A 369 2.20 -30.03 22.97
N VAL A 370 1.59 -28.90 23.28
CA VAL A 370 2.17 -27.54 23.12
C VAL A 370 2.01 -26.71 24.39
N LYS A 371 2.78 -25.62 24.50
CA LYS A 371 2.77 -24.74 25.67
C LYS A 371 2.05 -23.43 25.38
N ALA A 372 1.12 -23.05 26.25
CA ALA A 372 0.46 -21.75 26.23
C ALA A 372 1.48 -20.59 26.21
N GLY A 373 1.22 -19.56 25.40
CA GLY A 373 2.08 -18.38 25.23
C GLY A 373 3.32 -18.61 24.35
N HIS A 374 3.58 -19.84 23.90
CA HIS A 374 4.71 -20.15 23.02
C HIS A 374 4.28 -20.12 21.55
N THR A 375 5.22 -19.83 20.66
CA THR A 375 5.00 -19.83 19.20
C THR A 375 5.53 -21.12 18.57
N TYR A 376 4.78 -21.69 17.62
CA TYR A 376 5.17 -22.89 16.88
C TYR A 376 5.11 -22.64 15.37
N LEU A 377 6.12 -23.13 14.65
CA LEU A 377 6.09 -23.30 13.20
C LEU A 377 5.50 -24.69 12.91
N TYR A 378 4.43 -24.75 12.14
CA TYR A 378 3.80 -26.00 11.70
C TYR A 378 3.74 -26.05 10.18
N GLY A 379 3.88 -27.23 9.60
CA GLY A 379 3.85 -27.38 8.15
C GLY A 379 3.88 -28.82 7.65
N ALA A 380 3.68 -28.97 6.34
CA ALA A 380 3.84 -30.22 5.60
C ALA A 380 4.06 -29.92 4.10
N TRP A 381 4.58 -30.88 3.36
CA TRP A 381 4.65 -30.83 1.90
C TRP A 381 3.48 -31.59 1.31
N LEU A 382 2.75 -30.95 0.40
CA LEU A 382 1.56 -31.50 -0.22
C LEU A 382 1.77 -31.63 -1.73
N ALA A 383 1.24 -32.71 -2.32
CA ALA A 383 1.10 -32.88 -3.76
C ALA A 383 -0.29 -33.43 -4.07
N CYS A 384 -0.84 -33.15 -5.24
CA CYS A 384 -2.16 -33.64 -5.61
C CYS A 384 -2.22 -34.13 -7.06
N GLU A 385 -3.18 -35.00 -7.34
CA GLU A 385 -3.48 -35.53 -8.66
C GLU A 385 -5.00 -35.46 -8.88
N GLU A 386 -5.40 -34.82 -9.98
CA GLU A 386 -6.81 -34.68 -10.38
C GLU A 386 -7.72 -34.18 -9.25
N LEU A 387 -7.21 -33.27 -8.41
CA LEU A 387 -7.96 -32.73 -7.28
C LEU A 387 -9.02 -31.72 -7.77
N GLU A 388 -10.29 -32.07 -7.59
CA GLU A 388 -11.43 -31.20 -7.83
C GLU A 388 -11.78 -30.43 -6.57
N GLY A 389 -11.36 -29.16 -6.53
CA GLY A 389 -11.40 -28.32 -5.34
C GLY A 389 -10.01 -27.80 -5.00
N SER A 390 -9.82 -27.36 -3.76
CA SER A 390 -8.54 -26.81 -3.28
C SER A 390 -8.19 -27.40 -1.91
N ALA A 391 -6.96 -27.88 -1.74
CA ALA A 391 -6.44 -28.41 -0.48
C ALA A 391 -5.39 -27.49 0.15
N LEU A 392 -5.50 -27.27 1.45
CA LEU A 392 -4.58 -26.51 2.31
C LEU A 392 -4.10 -27.42 3.44
N LEU A 393 -3.06 -27.00 4.16
CA LEU A 393 -2.74 -27.62 5.45
C LEU A 393 -3.65 -27.05 6.53
N HIS A 394 -4.21 -27.92 7.38
CA HIS A 394 -5.05 -27.54 8.51
C HIS A 394 -4.43 -27.96 9.84
N ALA A 395 -4.69 -27.20 10.90
CA ALA A 395 -4.33 -27.57 12.26
C ALA A 395 -5.32 -27.01 13.28
N HIS A 396 -5.51 -27.69 14.41
CA HIS A 396 -6.36 -27.24 15.50
C HIS A 396 -5.58 -27.10 16.80
N LEU A 397 -5.72 -25.95 17.47
CA LEU A 397 -5.30 -25.76 18.86
C LEU A 397 -6.41 -26.28 19.77
N ARG A 398 -6.08 -27.25 20.60
CA ARG A 398 -7.03 -27.94 21.49
C ARG A 398 -6.69 -27.70 22.95
N THR A 399 -7.73 -27.55 23.75
CA THR A 399 -7.69 -27.51 25.21
C THR A 399 -7.32 -28.87 25.79
N ALA A 400 -6.99 -28.94 27.08
CA ALA A 400 -6.74 -30.20 27.77
C ALA A 400 -7.93 -31.18 27.77
N ARG A 401 -9.15 -30.67 27.53
CA ARG A 401 -10.38 -31.48 27.41
C ARG A 401 -10.67 -31.92 25.97
N GLY A 402 -9.82 -31.56 25.01
CA GLY A 402 -9.96 -31.91 23.60
C GLY A 402 -10.84 -30.98 22.77
N HIS A 403 -11.50 -29.98 23.37
CA HIS A 403 -12.23 -28.95 22.63
C HIS A 403 -11.27 -28.03 21.86
N VAL A 404 -11.69 -27.50 20.71
CA VAL A 404 -10.94 -26.47 19.98
C VAL A 404 -10.97 -25.18 20.80
N ALA A 405 -9.80 -24.58 21.03
CA ALA A 405 -9.66 -23.31 21.73
C ALA A 405 -10.26 -22.16 20.90
N SER A 406 -10.56 -21.02 21.51
CA SER A 406 -11.04 -19.84 20.78
C SER A 406 -9.99 -19.37 19.76
N GLY A 407 -10.38 -19.19 18.50
CA GLY A 407 -9.43 -18.92 17.41
C GLY A 407 -8.49 -20.09 17.09
N GLY A 408 -8.81 -21.30 17.55
CA GLY A 408 -7.95 -22.48 17.45
C GLY A 408 -7.93 -23.16 16.08
N PHE A 409 -8.71 -22.71 15.11
CA PHE A 409 -8.66 -23.21 13.73
C PHE A 409 -7.56 -22.51 12.96
N LEU A 410 -6.56 -23.27 12.51
CA LEU A 410 -5.40 -22.79 11.79
C LEU A 410 -5.36 -23.38 10.39
N SER A 411 -4.83 -22.62 9.43
CA SER A 411 -4.52 -23.10 8.09
C SER A 411 -3.23 -22.49 7.57
N ALA A 412 -2.56 -23.20 6.66
CA ALA A 412 -1.28 -22.79 6.09
C ALA A 412 -1.18 -23.12 4.59
N GLY A 413 -0.49 -22.24 3.86
CA GLY A 413 -0.22 -22.39 2.43
C GLY A 413 -1.21 -21.69 1.50
N ALA A 414 -0.86 -21.63 0.22
CA ALA A 414 -1.82 -21.36 -0.85
C ALA A 414 -2.45 -22.70 -1.27
N GLY A 415 -3.76 -22.72 -1.51
CA GLY A 415 -4.46 -23.96 -1.80
C GLY A 415 -3.98 -24.60 -3.11
N ILE A 416 -3.74 -25.92 -3.12
CA ILE A 416 -3.38 -26.67 -4.34
C ILE A 416 -4.60 -27.33 -4.94
N SER A 417 -4.64 -27.43 -6.27
CA SER A 417 -5.75 -28.01 -7.04
C SER A 417 -5.22 -28.76 -8.27
N GLY A 418 -6.09 -29.52 -8.95
CA GLY A 418 -5.73 -30.27 -10.15
C GLY A 418 -4.59 -31.25 -9.89
N THR A 419 -3.55 -31.18 -10.71
CA THR A 419 -2.32 -31.98 -10.52
C THR A 419 -1.15 -31.05 -10.23
N THR A 420 -0.65 -31.10 -9.00
CA THR A 420 0.41 -30.21 -8.50
C THR A 420 1.51 -31.05 -7.84
N SER A 421 2.77 -30.70 -8.11
CA SER A 421 3.94 -31.33 -7.49
C SER A 421 4.10 -30.95 -6.00
N TRP A 422 5.06 -31.58 -5.30
CA TRP A 422 5.37 -31.29 -3.90
C TRP A 422 5.53 -29.78 -3.63
N THR A 423 4.66 -29.26 -2.78
CA THR A 423 4.54 -27.84 -2.45
C THR A 423 4.57 -27.66 -0.93
N PRO A 424 5.43 -26.80 -0.37
CA PRO A 424 5.53 -26.59 1.07
C PRO A 424 4.40 -25.71 1.61
N MET A 425 3.69 -26.19 2.64
CA MET A 425 2.61 -25.48 3.33
C MET A 425 3.01 -25.21 4.78
N PHE A 426 3.32 -23.96 5.14
CA PHE A 426 3.83 -23.62 6.47
C PHE A 426 3.17 -22.38 7.07
N GLY A 427 2.85 -22.46 8.37
CA GLY A 427 2.26 -21.39 9.16
C GLY A 427 2.92 -21.27 10.53
N THR A 428 2.71 -20.14 11.20
CA THR A 428 3.16 -19.91 12.58
C THR A 428 1.96 -19.61 13.45
N ALA A 429 1.91 -20.16 14.67
CA ALA A 429 0.83 -19.91 15.60
C ALA A 429 1.35 -19.74 17.03
N THR A 430 0.89 -18.67 17.70
CA THR A 430 1.07 -18.49 19.15
C THR A 430 -0.06 -19.20 19.87
N VAL A 431 0.29 -20.10 20.79
CA VAL A 431 -0.67 -20.93 21.51
C VAL A 431 -1.41 -20.08 22.55
N PRO A 432 -2.75 -20.01 22.54
CA PRO A 432 -3.53 -19.27 23.52
C PRO A 432 -3.43 -19.92 24.90
N THR A 433 -3.83 -19.18 25.93
CA THR A 433 -3.65 -19.57 27.33
C THR A 433 -4.43 -20.83 27.74
N ASP A 434 -5.49 -21.17 27.01
CA ASP A 434 -6.37 -22.32 27.25
C ASP A 434 -6.02 -23.56 26.39
N ALA A 435 -5.09 -23.46 25.45
CA ALA A 435 -4.66 -24.56 24.59
C ALA A 435 -3.44 -25.30 25.15
N SER A 436 -3.45 -26.63 25.02
CA SER A 436 -2.36 -27.53 25.45
C SER A 436 -1.93 -28.55 24.40
N GLN A 437 -2.65 -28.65 23.28
CA GLN A 437 -2.31 -29.54 22.17
C GLN A 437 -2.47 -28.82 20.83
N LEU A 438 -1.61 -29.14 19.87
CA LEU A 438 -1.77 -28.81 18.46
C LEU A 438 -2.00 -30.10 17.70
N GLN A 439 -3.15 -30.21 17.04
CA GLN A 439 -3.50 -31.34 16.20
C GLN A 439 -3.30 -30.96 14.73
N ILE A 440 -2.35 -31.59 14.05
CA ILE A 440 -2.14 -31.40 12.61
C ILE A 440 -3.14 -32.26 11.85
N HIS A 441 -3.76 -31.67 10.82
CA HIS A 441 -4.75 -32.30 9.95
C HIS A 441 -4.23 -32.32 8.50
N LEU A 442 -3.89 -33.52 8.03
CA LEU A 442 -3.55 -33.81 6.64
C LEU A 442 -4.83 -34.25 5.92
N THR A 443 -5.74 -33.29 5.75
CA THR A 443 -7.15 -33.53 5.40
C THR A 443 -7.58 -32.73 4.19
N MET A 444 -8.59 -33.23 3.48
CA MET A 444 -9.29 -32.46 2.44
C MET A 444 -10.80 -32.63 2.56
N ASP A 445 -11.52 -31.63 2.05
CA ASP A 445 -12.95 -31.66 1.78
C ASP A 445 -13.17 -31.48 0.27
N ALA A 446 -12.64 -32.43 -0.50
CA ALA A 446 -12.57 -32.41 -1.96
C ALA A 446 -12.47 -33.84 -2.53
N HIS A 447 -12.54 -33.96 -3.86
CA HIS A 447 -12.38 -35.23 -4.59
C HIS A 447 -11.05 -35.26 -5.33
N GLY A 448 -10.49 -36.45 -5.54
CA GLY A 448 -9.19 -36.67 -6.19
C GLY A 448 -8.18 -37.30 -5.23
N THR A 449 -6.89 -37.13 -5.53
CA THR A 449 -5.80 -37.68 -4.71
C THR A 449 -4.99 -36.56 -4.07
N LEU A 450 -4.73 -36.70 -2.76
CA LEU A 450 -3.87 -35.82 -1.98
C LEU A 450 -2.77 -36.64 -1.30
N LYS A 451 -1.54 -36.15 -1.44
CA LYS A 451 -0.30 -36.76 -0.94
C LYS A 451 0.35 -35.81 0.06
N HIS A 452 0.92 -36.37 1.12
CA HIS A 452 1.58 -35.63 2.19
C HIS A 452 2.92 -36.25 2.54
N ASP A 453 3.90 -35.39 2.81
CA ASP A 453 5.24 -35.75 3.27
C ASP A 453 5.85 -34.60 4.08
N GLY A 454 6.99 -34.82 4.73
CA GLY A 454 7.79 -33.77 5.35
C GLY A 454 7.03 -32.99 6.43
N VAL A 455 6.25 -33.66 7.27
CA VAL A 455 5.42 -33.01 8.29
C VAL A 455 6.27 -32.48 9.43
N PHE A 456 6.05 -31.21 9.79
CA PHE A 456 6.92 -30.48 10.69
C PHE A 456 6.14 -29.72 11.74
N LEU A 457 6.59 -29.83 13.00
CA LEU A 457 6.12 -28.99 14.10
C LEU A 457 7.29 -28.70 15.04
N ALA A 458 7.70 -27.44 15.15
CA ALA A 458 8.75 -27.03 16.06
C ALA A 458 8.32 -25.82 16.88
N GLU A 459 8.69 -25.82 18.16
CA GLU A 459 8.64 -24.59 18.95
C GLU A 459 9.67 -23.62 18.38
N CYS A 460 9.24 -22.39 18.09
CA CYS A 460 10.08 -21.41 17.43
C CYS A 460 10.21 -20.11 18.19
N LEU A 461 11.40 -19.51 18.08
CA LEU A 461 11.69 -18.14 18.50
C LEU A 461 11.78 -17.25 17.25
N ASN A 462 11.13 -16.09 17.30
CA ASN A 462 11.34 -15.07 16.28
C ASN A 462 12.78 -14.56 16.39
N ALA A 463 13.52 -14.63 15.30
CA ALA A 463 14.89 -14.18 15.23
C ALA A 463 14.92 -12.83 14.50
N ALA A 464 14.99 -11.75 15.28
CA ALA A 464 14.90 -10.40 14.75
C ALA A 464 16.15 -10.04 13.96
N THR A 465 15.97 -9.57 12.73
CA THR A 465 17.03 -9.02 11.88
C THR A 465 17.33 -7.58 12.31
N GLY A 466 18.59 -7.27 12.63
CA GLY A 466 19.03 -5.90 12.89
C GLY A 466 19.60 -5.20 11.66
N ASP A 467 20.22 -4.05 11.88
CA ASP A 467 20.75 -3.21 10.81
C ASP A 467 21.93 -3.87 10.06
N PRO A 468 22.07 -3.61 8.76
CA PRO A 468 23.13 -4.18 7.96
C PRO A 468 24.47 -3.54 8.32
N GLU A 469 25.48 -4.40 8.48
CA GLU A 469 26.86 -4.02 8.73
C GLU A 469 27.71 -4.30 7.48
N THR A 470 28.55 -3.34 7.12
CA THR A 470 29.48 -3.44 6.01
C THR A 470 30.93 -3.55 6.49
N PRO A 471 31.85 -4.11 5.70
CA PRO A 471 33.28 -4.04 6.00
C PRO A 471 33.73 -2.58 6.16
N PRO A 472 34.54 -2.26 7.20
CA PRO A 472 35.03 -0.90 7.40
C PRO A 472 36.07 -0.53 6.33
N MET A 473 36.00 0.71 5.86
CA MET A 473 37.00 1.36 5.03
C MET A 473 38.17 1.86 5.90
N GLY A 474 39.35 2.00 5.30
CA GLY A 474 40.48 2.62 6.00
C GLY A 474 40.18 4.10 6.32
N GLN A 475 40.66 4.62 7.46
CA GLN A 475 40.32 5.98 7.94
C GLN A 475 40.56 7.12 6.92
N GLY A 476 41.56 6.98 6.03
CA GLY A 476 41.86 7.96 4.98
C GLY A 476 41.16 7.70 3.64
N GLU A 477 40.39 6.62 3.52
CA GLU A 477 39.74 6.23 2.28
C GLU A 477 38.44 7.01 2.05
N LEU A 478 38.24 7.45 0.81
CA LEU A 478 37.02 8.07 0.30
C LEU A 478 36.71 7.46 -1.06
N ALA A 479 35.49 6.99 -1.23
CA ALA A 479 34.96 6.47 -2.48
C ALA A 479 33.84 7.39 -2.98
N VAL A 480 33.86 7.65 -4.28
CA VAL A 480 32.79 8.35 -5.01
C VAL A 480 32.57 7.59 -6.31
N TRP A 481 31.33 7.26 -6.62
CA TRP A 481 30.98 6.55 -7.84
C TRP A 481 29.57 6.92 -8.31
N PRO A 482 29.31 6.90 -9.62
CA PRO A 482 27.96 7.10 -10.14
C PRO A 482 27.10 5.87 -9.82
N VAL A 483 25.82 6.11 -9.53
CA VAL A 483 24.77 5.10 -9.40
C VAL A 483 23.63 5.53 -10.31
N ASP A 484 23.01 4.58 -11.00
CA ASP A 484 21.83 4.86 -11.82
C ASP A 484 20.73 5.52 -10.98
N PRO A 485 20.15 6.66 -11.40
CA PRO A 485 19.09 7.37 -10.68
C PRO A 485 17.88 6.50 -10.30
N ILE A 486 17.60 5.42 -11.04
CA ILE A 486 16.49 4.50 -10.72
C ILE A 486 16.76 3.64 -9.48
N VAL A 487 18.02 3.49 -9.09
CA VAL A 487 18.46 2.67 -7.95
C VAL A 487 18.60 3.53 -6.70
N LYS A 488 17.89 3.16 -5.63
CA LYS A 488 18.02 3.81 -4.33
C LYS A 488 19.36 3.45 -3.67
N VAL A 489 20.04 4.45 -3.10
CA VAL A 489 21.35 4.29 -2.45
C VAL A 489 21.17 4.16 -0.94
N PHE A 490 21.41 2.98 -0.39
CA PHE A 490 21.34 2.71 1.06
C PHE A 490 22.68 2.94 1.76
N HIS A 491 22.67 3.10 3.09
CA HIS A 491 23.87 3.33 3.89
C HIS A 491 24.91 2.21 3.79
N GLU A 492 24.46 0.98 3.59
CA GLU A 492 25.26 -0.22 3.40
C GLU A 492 25.76 -0.43 1.95
N THR A 493 25.41 0.46 1.02
CA THR A 493 25.81 0.33 -0.39
C THR A 493 27.33 0.45 -0.52
N LEU A 494 27.99 -0.62 -0.91
CA LEU A 494 29.45 -0.63 -1.11
C LEU A 494 29.84 -0.07 -2.48
N PRO A 495 31.02 0.58 -2.60
CA PRO A 495 31.56 0.98 -3.90
C PRO A 495 31.83 -0.25 -4.78
N PRO A 496 31.57 -0.16 -6.11
CA PRO A 496 31.92 -1.22 -7.03
C PRO A 496 33.44 -1.43 -7.08
N ALA A 497 33.87 -2.65 -7.40
CA ALA A 497 35.29 -2.99 -7.52
C ALA A 497 36.02 -2.13 -8.57
N LYS A 498 35.33 -1.78 -9.67
CA LYS A 498 35.78 -0.81 -10.67
C LYS A 498 34.85 0.40 -10.62
N ARG A 499 35.41 1.56 -10.28
CA ARG A 499 34.70 2.84 -10.24
C ARG A 499 34.72 3.45 -11.64
N ALA A 500 33.55 3.64 -12.25
CA ALA A 500 33.43 4.35 -13.52
C ALA A 500 33.51 5.86 -13.29
N ALA A 501 33.92 6.60 -14.33
CA ALA A 501 33.73 8.05 -14.33
C ALA A 501 32.24 8.38 -14.45
N GLY A 502 31.80 9.50 -13.88
CA GLY A 502 30.41 9.95 -14.06
C GLY A 502 30.16 10.34 -15.50
N ALA A 503 29.10 9.81 -16.10
CA ALA A 503 28.70 10.17 -17.45
C ALA A 503 27.18 10.11 -17.55
N ILE A 504 26.59 11.19 -18.04
CA ILE A 504 25.15 11.28 -18.36
C ILE A 504 24.98 11.80 -19.78
N ALA A 505 23.83 11.51 -20.36
CA ALA A 505 23.45 12.03 -21.67
C ALA A 505 21.97 12.40 -21.68
N LEU A 506 21.68 13.48 -22.39
CA LEU A 506 20.36 14.07 -22.52
C LEU A 506 20.25 14.77 -23.88
N VAL A 507 19.03 15.10 -24.29
CA VAL A 507 18.74 15.89 -25.49
C VAL A 507 18.39 17.33 -25.09
N ARG A 508 17.96 18.17 -26.04
CA ARG A 508 17.44 19.52 -25.74
C ARG A 508 16.04 19.46 -25.10
N ASN A 509 15.76 20.43 -24.22
CA ASN A 509 14.56 20.51 -23.38
C ASN A 509 14.40 19.35 -22.39
N GLU A 510 15.49 18.80 -21.87
CA GLU A 510 15.48 17.66 -20.96
C GLU A 510 16.19 17.98 -19.63
N GLU A 511 15.79 17.29 -18.55
CA GLU A 511 16.53 17.24 -17.30
C GLU A 511 17.12 15.83 -17.09
N GLU A 512 18.42 15.73 -16.80
CA GLU A 512 19.05 14.43 -16.47
C GLU A 512 19.86 14.53 -15.18
N ALA A 513 19.71 13.53 -14.32
CA ALA A 513 20.39 13.45 -13.04
C ALA A 513 21.70 12.66 -13.10
N LEU A 514 22.77 13.23 -12.54
CA LEU A 514 23.95 12.48 -12.11
C LEU A 514 23.84 12.21 -10.60
N GLN A 515 23.41 11.00 -10.24
CA GLN A 515 23.45 10.53 -8.85
C GLN A 515 24.84 9.99 -8.51
N LEU A 516 25.45 10.55 -7.46
CA LEU A 516 26.75 10.12 -6.93
C LEU A 516 26.58 9.54 -5.54
N ALA A 517 27.12 8.34 -5.32
CA ALA A 517 27.25 7.74 -4.00
C ALA A 517 28.62 8.05 -3.40
N LEU A 518 28.63 8.54 -2.17
CA LEU A 518 29.82 8.95 -1.42
C LEU A 518 29.94 8.08 -0.16
N ARG A 519 31.15 7.58 0.12
CA ARG A 519 31.43 6.78 1.31
C ARG A 519 32.84 7.03 1.80
N ALA A 520 33.00 7.27 3.11
CA ALA A 520 34.30 7.56 3.73
C ALA A 520 34.59 6.62 4.91
N GLY A 521 35.86 6.35 5.18
CA GLY A 521 36.30 5.58 6.37
C GLY A 521 36.35 6.40 7.67
N ARG A 522 35.97 7.68 7.63
CA ARG A 522 35.89 8.59 8.77
C ARG A 522 34.69 9.52 8.64
N ASP A 523 34.29 10.14 9.74
CA ASP A 523 33.27 11.18 9.74
C ASP A 523 33.79 12.46 9.05
N ILE A 524 32.89 13.09 8.28
CA ILE A 524 33.07 14.42 7.68
C ILE A 524 31.79 15.21 7.95
N ALA A 525 31.82 16.07 8.97
CA ALA A 525 30.63 16.74 9.50
C ALA A 525 30.02 17.77 8.53
N ASP A 526 30.86 18.56 7.86
CA ASP A 526 30.45 19.62 6.93
C ASP A 526 31.19 19.44 5.60
N LEU A 527 30.61 18.60 4.74
CA LEU A 527 31.07 18.37 3.38
C LEU A 527 30.22 19.19 2.41
N GLU A 528 30.88 20.04 1.63
CA GLU A 528 30.29 20.81 0.55
C GLU A 528 30.57 20.14 -0.79
N ILE A 529 29.51 19.98 -1.58
CA ILE A 529 29.54 19.58 -2.98
C ILE A 529 29.58 20.86 -3.83
N ALA A 530 30.69 21.10 -4.50
CA ALA A 530 30.80 22.18 -5.48
C ALA A 530 30.95 21.59 -6.89
N VAL A 531 30.32 22.19 -7.89
CA VAL A 531 30.43 21.77 -9.29
C VAL A 531 31.22 22.82 -10.05
N ASP A 532 32.23 22.37 -10.78
CA ASP A 532 32.81 23.17 -11.86
C ASP A 532 31.97 22.92 -13.11
N PRO A 533 31.26 23.95 -13.63
CA PRO A 533 30.28 23.78 -14.69
C PRO A 533 30.85 23.01 -15.89
N PRO A 534 30.11 22.03 -16.44
CA PRO A 534 30.54 21.30 -17.62
C PRO A 534 30.81 22.25 -18.79
N LYS A 535 31.98 22.11 -19.42
CA LYS A 535 32.44 22.99 -20.49
C LYS A 535 32.73 22.20 -21.77
N ARG A 536 32.24 22.70 -22.91
CA ARG A 536 32.57 22.19 -24.26
C ARG A 536 33.92 22.73 -24.72
N ARG A 537 34.51 22.07 -25.73
CA ARG A 537 35.80 22.46 -26.31
C ARG A 537 35.81 23.89 -26.88
N ASP A 538 34.67 24.38 -27.34
CA ASP A 538 34.51 25.74 -27.89
C ASP A 538 34.23 26.82 -26.84
N GLY A 539 34.22 26.45 -25.56
CA GLY A 539 34.08 27.39 -24.45
C GLY A 539 32.69 27.49 -23.84
N ARG A 540 31.64 26.98 -24.51
CA ARG A 540 30.26 27.00 -23.99
C ARG A 540 30.12 26.13 -22.73
N THR A 541 29.30 26.58 -21.78
CA THR A 541 29.09 25.94 -20.47
C THR A 541 27.65 25.47 -20.29
N LEU A 542 27.45 24.47 -19.43
CA LEU A 542 26.14 24.12 -18.87
C LEU A 542 26.08 24.60 -17.42
N ASP A 543 25.53 25.80 -17.24
CA ASP A 543 25.43 26.44 -15.91
C ASP A 543 24.09 26.16 -15.22
N ALA A 544 23.10 25.63 -15.95
CA ALA A 544 21.81 25.25 -15.42
C ALA A 544 21.87 23.86 -14.76
N PHE A 545 22.19 23.84 -13.46
CA PHE A 545 22.14 22.64 -12.64
C PHE A 545 21.71 22.91 -11.20
N THR A 546 21.20 21.89 -10.52
CA THR A 546 20.90 21.93 -9.08
C THR A 546 21.71 20.88 -8.32
N ILE A 547 21.88 21.08 -7.01
CA ILE A 547 22.55 20.15 -6.11
C ILE A 547 21.60 19.81 -4.97
N GLY A 548 21.45 18.51 -4.69
CA GLY A 548 20.69 18.05 -3.54
C GLY A 548 21.31 16.86 -2.82
N TRP A 549 21.05 16.74 -1.53
CA TRP A 549 21.40 15.57 -0.73
C TRP A 549 20.16 14.70 -0.54
N VAL A 550 20.29 13.41 -0.84
CA VAL A 550 19.18 12.46 -0.65
C VAL A 550 19.01 12.19 0.85
N GLY A 551 17.89 12.61 1.43
CA GLY A 551 17.52 12.33 2.81
C GLY A 551 16.94 10.93 2.98
N TYR A 552 16.90 10.47 4.23
CA TYR A 552 16.39 9.14 4.60
C TYR A 552 15.22 9.29 5.58
N VAL A 553 14.17 8.50 5.36
CA VAL A 553 12.99 8.42 6.24
C VAL A 553 12.82 7.01 6.78
N PRO A 554 12.36 6.83 8.03
CA PRO A 554 12.20 5.52 8.61
C PRO A 554 10.89 4.87 8.13
N ILE A 555 10.92 3.55 7.95
CA ILE A 555 9.75 2.70 7.71
C ILE A 555 9.71 1.65 8.81
N ASP A 556 8.58 1.55 9.51
CA ASP A 556 8.37 0.65 10.64
C ASP A 556 7.91 -0.75 10.21
N HIS A 557 7.17 -0.85 9.11
CA HIS A 557 6.63 -2.11 8.59
C HIS A 557 6.57 -2.07 7.05
N PRO A 558 6.88 -3.19 6.34
CA PRO A 558 6.81 -3.21 4.87
C PRO A 558 5.44 -2.82 4.32
N THR A 559 5.40 -2.31 3.11
CA THR A 559 4.19 -1.81 2.44
C THR A 559 3.10 -2.88 2.27
N ALA A 560 1.86 -2.53 2.63
CA ALA A 560 0.60 -3.14 2.21
C ALA A 560 -0.56 -2.21 2.63
N TYR A 561 -1.80 -2.51 2.20
CA TYR A 561 -2.98 -2.01 2.91
C TYR A 561 -3.16 -2.81 4.21
N TYR A 562 -3.38 -2.12 5.33
CA TYR A 562 -3.67 -2.76 6.63
C TYR A 562 -5.05 -2.33 7.12
N ASN A 563 -6.04 -3.20 6.92
CA ASN A 563 -7.43 -2.94 7.33
C ASN A 563 -7.72 -3.57 8.70
N LEU A 564 -8.33 -2.81 9.61
CA LEU A 564 -8.65 -3.21 10.97
C LEU A 564 -10.05 -2.73 11.37
N THR A 565 -10.84 -3.61 11.96
CA THR A 565 -12.15 -3.28 12.57
C THR A 565 -12.06 -3.16 14.10
N THR A 566 -10.84 -3.02 14.64
CA THR A 566 -10.62 -2.92 16.08
C THR A 566 -11.24 -1.62 16.66
N PRO A 567 -11.78 -1.65 17.89
CA PRO A 567 -12.37 -0.48 18.52
C PRO A 567 -11.45 0.75 18.54
N ALA A 568 -12.03 1.96 18.50
CA ALA A 568 -11.29 3.23 18.42
C ALA A 568 -10.23 3.43 19.53
N TRP A 569 -10.44 2.86 20.72
CA TRP A 569 -9.53 2.97 21.86
C TRP A 569 -8.33 2.01 21.84
N GLN A 570 -8.33 0.97 20.99
CA GLN A 570 -7.21 0.03 20.89
C GLN A 570 -6.05 0.63 20.08
N LEU A 571 -4.81 0.22 20.35
CA LEU A 571 -3.66 0.62 19.53
C LEU A 571 -3.73 -0.07 18.15
N LYS A 572 -3.67 0.72 17.07
CA LYS A 572 -3.67 0.21 15.69
C LYS A 572 -2.24 -0.10 15.28
N HIS A 573 -2.01 -1.29 14.77
CA HIS A 573 -0.71 -1.73 14.27
C HIS A 573 -0.93 -2.81 13.19
N PRO A 574 0.00 -2.96 12.22
CA PRO A 574 -0.07 -4.04 11.25
C PRO A 574 -0.20 -5.42 11.92
N THR A 575 -1.21 -6.20 11.52
CA THR A 575 -1.49 -7.55 12.07
C THR A 575 -1.12 -8.69 11.11
N ARG A 576 -0.69 -8.35 9.89
CA ARG A 576 -0.24 -9.27 8.84
C ARG A 576 1.10 -8.81 8.27
N GLY A 577 1.82 -9.71 7.59
CA GLY A 577 3.02 -9.35 6.84
C GLY A 577 2.72 -8.38 5.70
N GLY A 578 3.73 -7.64 5.24
CA GLY A 578 3.58 -6.76 4.09
C GLY A 578 3.55 -7.51 2.75
N SER A 579 3.29 -6.77 1.67
CA SER A 579 3.21 -7.26 0.29
C SER A 579 4.00 -6.35 -0.63
N SER A 580 5.33 -6.38 -0.48
CA SER A 580 6.28 -5.65 -1.32
C SER A 580 7.65 -6.34 -1.29
N ASP A 581 8.60 -5.85 -2.09
CA ASP A 581 10.03 -6.18 -1.96
C ASP A 581 10.79 -5.26 -1.00
N GLY A 582 10.05 -4.52 -0.16
CA GLY A 582 10.53 -3.60 0.86
C GLY A 582 10.81 -4.21 2.22
N TRP A 583 11.21 -3.35 3.18
CA TRP A 583 11.59 -3.73 4.55
C TRP A 583 11.44 -2.58 5.53
N SER A 584 11.39 -2.90 6.83
CA SER A 584 11.54 -1.91 7.90
C SER A 584 12.98 -1.41 8.02
N GLY A 585 13.17 -0.10 8.14
CA GLY A 585 14.49 0.54 8.21
C GLY A 585 14.50 1.94 7.59
N TRP A 586 15.69 2.46 7.30
CA TRP A 586 15.89 3.77 6.69
C TRP A 586 15.84 3.70 5.15
N TRP A 587 15.00 4.52 4.54
CA TRP A 587 14.78 4.57 3.10
C TRP A 587 15.15 5.93 2.50
N PRO A 588 16.01 5.98 1.46
CA PRO A 588 16.33 7.22 0.77
C PRO A 588 15.13 7.69 -0.07
N ASP A 589 14.71 8.94 0.10
CA ASP A 589 13.58 9.48 -0.67
C ASP A 589 13.64 10.98 -0.97
N PRO A 590 13.54 11.91 0.00
CA PRO A 590 13.53 13.35 -0.30
C PRO A 590 14.89 13.84 -0.81
N ILE A 591 14.90 14.72 -1.81
CA ILE A 591 16.13 15.36 -2.32
C ILE A 591 16.22 16.77 -1.73
N ARG A 592 16.94 16.91 -0.62
CA ARG A 592 17.11 18.19 0.07
C ARG A 592 17.95 19.14 -0.79
N PRO A 593 17.45 20.32 -1.20
CA PRO A 593 18.17 21.23 -2.09
C PRO A 593 19.23 22.03 -1.32
N THR A 594 20.32 21.36 -0.97
CA THR A 594 21.49 21.92 -0.29
C THR A 594 22.75 21.38 -0.94
N ALA A 595 23.83 22.17 -0.95
CA ALA A 595 25.15 21.69 -1.36
C ALA A 595 25.94 21.05 -0.21
N ARG A 596 25.49 21.22 1.04
CA ARG A 596 26.19 20.77 2.25
C ARG A 596 25.47 19.63 2.96
N GLY A 597 26.26 18.71 3.50
CA GLY A 597 25.78 17.61 4.33
C GLY A 597 26.89 16.91 5.10
N THR A 598 26.53 15.81 5.76
CA THR A 598 27.43 15.04 6.62
C THR A 598 27.67 13.66 6.02
N LEU A 599 28.93 13.21 5.99
CA LEU A 599 29.26 11.80 5.77
C LEU A 599 29.63 11.16 7.10
N ARG A 600 28.90 10.12 7.49
CA ARG A 600 29.27 9.26 8.62
C ARG A 600 30.21 8.16 8.14
N ALA A 601 31.18 7.81 8.96
CA ALA A 601 32.13 6.75 8.68
C ALA A 601 31.40 5.46 8.32
N ASN A 602 31.78 4.84 7.21
CA ASN A 602 31.22 3.57 6.74
C ASN A 602 29.71 3.59 6.48
N GLN A 603 29.14 4.77 6.25
CA GLN A 603 27.81 4.92 5.66
C GLN A 603 27.93 5.59 4.30
N THR A 604 27.15 5.07 3.36
CA THR A 604 27.03 5.65 2.02
C THR A 604 25.90 6.67 2.00
N GLN A 605 26.13 7.77 1.29
CA GLN A 605 25.20 8.87 1.15
C GLN A 605 25.14 9.28 -0.32
N ALA A 606 23.93 9.48 -0.84
CA ALA A 606 23.73 9.94 -2.21
C ALA A 606 23.63 11.47 -2.28
N VAL A 607 24.21 12.00 -3.35
CA VAL A 607 24.10 13.37 -3.82
C VAL A 607 23.51 13.35 -5.23
N TRP A 608 22.57 14.24 -5.48
CA TRP A 608 21.83 14.36 -6.72
C TRP A 608 22.22 15.66 -7.44
N LEU A 609 22.67 15.55 -8.69
CA LEU A 609 22.99 16.69 -9.53
C LEU A 609 22.07 16.67 -10.76
N SER A 610 21.07 17.54 -10.83
CA SER A 610 20.20 17.64 -12.01
C SER A 610 20.76 18.65 -13.00
N PHE A 611 21.03 18.24 -14.24
CA PHE A 611 21.45 19.12 -15.33
C PHE A 611 20.29 19.35 -16.28
N ARG A 612 20.08 20.60 -16.72
CA ARG A 612 18.97 20.98 -17.61
C ARG A 612 19.48 21.54 -18.93
N THR A 613 18.77 21.23 -20.01
CA THR A 613 18.95 21.85 -21.32
C THR A 613 17.70 22.62 -21.74
N THR A 614 17.89 23.54 -22.67
CA THR A 614 16.84 24.27 -23.40
C THR A 614 16.93 23.94 -24.90
N ALA A 615 15.93 24.37 -25.67
CA ALA A 615 15.92 24.28 -27.14
C ALA A 615 17.14 24.98 -27.80
N ASP A 616 17.76 25.93 -27.12
CA ASP A 616 18.95 26.66 -27.62
C ASP A 616 20.28 26.04 -27.15
N THR A 617 20.23 24.97 -26.34
CA THR A 617 21.46 24.36 -25.82
C THR A 617 22.23 23.66 -26.93
N ALA A 618 23.51 24.05 -27.09
CA ALA A 618 24.36 23.53 -28.15
C ALA A 618 24.69 22.03 -27.96
N PRO A 619 24.45 21.17 -28.96
CA PRO A 619 24.82 19.75 -28.90
C PRO A 619 26.33 19.52 -28.73
N GLY A 620 26.68 18.41 -28.08
CA GLY A 620 28.03 17.90 -27.94
C GLY A 620 28.39 17.52 -26.50
N THR A 621 29.65 17.13 -26.30
CA THR A 621 30.15 16.67 -25.00
C THR A 621 30.75 17.81 -24.19
N TYR A 622 30.23 18.00 -22.98
CA TYR A 622 30.72 18.91 -21.96
C TYR A 622 31.48 18.14 -20.87
N ALA A 623 32.64 18.64 -20.47
CA ALA A 623 33.45 18.06 -19.39
C ALA A 623 33.37 18.95 -18.13
N GLY A 624 33.00 18.36 -17.00
CA GLY A 624 32.89 19.04 -15.71
C GLY A 624 33.62 18.30 -14.60
N SER A 625 33.61 18.85 -13.39
CA SER A 625 34.06 18.10 -12.22
C SER A 625 33.35 18.50 -10.93
N VAL A 626 33.10 17.52 -10.07
CA VAL A 626 32.61 17.74 -8.71
C VAL A 626 33.80 17.86 -7.77
N ARG A 627 33.83 18.93 -6.98
CA ARG A 627 34.78 19.17 -5.91
C ARG A 627 34.11 18.89 -4.57
N LEU A 628 34.75 18.03 -3.80
CA LEU A 628 34.36 17.70 -2.43
C LEU A 628 35.21 18.54 -1.48
N LEU A 629 34.58 19.51 -0.82
CA LEU A 629 35.24 20.51 0.01
C LEU A 629 34.84 20.33 1.47
N GLU A 630 35.82 20.30 2.37
CA GLU A 630 35.58 20.36 3.81
C GLU A 630 35.53 21.81 4.33
N ALA A 631 35.25 21.96 5.62
CA ALA A 631 35.39 23.21 6.36
C ALA A 631 36.70 23.95 6.00
N GLY A 632 36.60 25.27 5.79
CA GLY A 632 37.70 26.09 5.28
C GLY A 632 38.01 25.91 3.79
N LYS A 633 37.09 25.32 3.00
CA LYS A 633 37.19 25.10 1.54
C LYS A 633 38.35 24.18 1.13
N ARG A 634 38.79 23.30 2.03
CA ARG A 634 39.86 22.33 1.76
C ARG A 634 39.38 21.26 0.78
N LEU A 635 40.04 21.14 -0.38
CA LEU A 635 39.72 20.11 -1.37
C LEU A 635 40.10 18.71 -0.86
N VAL A 636 39.10 17.85 -0.70
CA VAL A 636 39.27 16.44 -0.31
C VAL A 636 39.42 15.56 -1.55
N ARG A 637 38.62 15.81 -2.58
CA ARG A 637 38.61 15.05 -3.83
C ARG A 637 38.00 15.87 -4.95
N ARG A 638 38.53 15.69 -6.16
CA ARG A 638 37.93 16.15 -7.42
C ARG A 638 37.51 14.92 -8.22
N VAL A 639 36.27 14.90 -8.70
CA VAL A 639 35.67 13.78 -9.44
C VAL A 639 35.23 14.29 -10.81
N PRO A 640 35.88 13.86 -11.91
CA PRO A 640 35.48 14.28 -13.25
C PRO A 640 34.17 13.62 -13.68
N PHE A 641 33.39 14.33 -14.49
CA PHE A 641 32.22 13.77 -15.17
C PHE A 641 32.02 14.40 -16.55
N THR A 642 31.22 13.74 -17.38
CA THR A 642 30.83 14.23 -18.71
C THR A 642 29.33 14.30 -18.86
N VAL A 643 28.85 15.33 -19.57
CA VAL A 643 27.46 15.51 -19.98
C VAL A 643 27.44 15.55 -21.51
N THR A 644 26.70 14.65 -22.15
CA THR A 644 26.51 14.65 -23.61
C THR A 644 25.14 15.20 -23.94
N VAL A 645 25.09 16.29 -24.71
CA VAL A 645 23.84 16.81 -25.27
C VAL A 645 23.73 16.33 -26.71
N TRP A 646 22.82 15.41 -27.00
CA TRP A 646 22.59 14.95 -28.39
C TRP A 646 21.84 16.00 -29.21
N ASP A 647 22.04 16.01 -30.52
CA ASP A 647 21.32 16.91 -31.45
C ASP A 647 19.89 16.42 -31.76
N VAL A 648 19.10 16.30 -30.71
CA VAL A 648 17.69 15.93 -30.72
C VAL A 648 16.98 16.86 -29.73
N GLU A 649 15.67 17.04 -29.88
CA GLU A 649 14.88 17.92 -29.02
C GLU A 649 13.60 17.22 -28.57
N LEU A 650 13.33 17.24 -27.26
CA LEU A 650 12.02 16.86 -26.72
C LEU A 650 11.03 18.04 -26.84
N PRO A 651 9.73 17.77 -26.99
CA PRO A 651 8.73 18.81 -26.96
C PRO A 651 8.72 19.54 -25.61
N ALA A 652 8.48 20.85 -25.65
CA ALA A 652 8.32 21.66 -24.43
C ALA A 652 7.12 21.21 -23.57
N VAL A 653 6.05 20.73 -24.21
CA VAL A 653 4.88 20.17 -23.55
C VAL A 653 4.86 18.66 -23.76
N SER A 654 4.77 17.90 -22.67
CA SER A 654 4.77 16.44 -22.71
C SER A 654 3.54 15.87 -23.41
N SER A 655 3.75 14.78 -24.14
CA SER A 655 2.72 14.03 -24.88
C SER A 655 1.94 13.09 -23.96
N CYS A 656 2.59 12.51 -22.94
CA CYS A 656 1.96 11.63 -21.95
C CYS A 656 1.41 12.44 -20.77
N GLY A 657 0.18 12.14 -20.34
CA GLY A 657 -0.40 12.66 -19.10
C GLY A 657 0.11 11.91 -17.88
N ALA A 658 0.65 12.62 -16.90
CA ALA A 658 1.12 12.09 -15.63
C ALA A 658 0.35 12.79 -14.50
N ILE A 659 -0.78 12.22 -14.09
CA ILE A 659 -1.81 12.92 -13.31
C ILE A 659 -1.70 12.57 -11.82
N TYR A 660 -1.70 13.61 -10.97
CA TYR A 660 -1.57 13.48 -9.52
C TYR A 660 -2.42 14.48 -8.76
N ASP A 661 -3.06 14.08 -7.67
CA ASP A 661 -3.84 15.04 -6.87
C ASP A 661 -3.00 15.98 -5.97
N ILE A 662 -3.59 17.13 -5.64
CA ILE A 662 -3.04 18.05 -4.63
C ILE A 662 -3.95 18.11 -3.40
N ARG A 663 -3.46 17.62 -2.25
CA ARG A 663 -4.11 17.71 -0.94
C ARG A 663 -3.27 18.48 0.06
N LEU A 664 -3.81 19.60 0.53
CA LEU A 664 -3.13 20.47 1.49
C LEU A 664 -3.61 20.20 2.91
N ASN A 665 -2.69 20.28 3.87
CA ASN A 665 -2.96 20.24 5.31
C ASN A 665 -2.01 21.21 6.03
N ALA A 666 -2.07 21.23 7.36
CA ALA A 666 -1.28 22.16 8.17
C ALA A 666 0.25 22.02 8.01
N HIS A 667 0.77 20.86 7.58
CA HIS A 667 2.20 20.69 7.33
C HIS A 667 2.69 21.49 6.11
N TRP A 668 1.83 21.65 5.10
CA TRP A 668 2.16 22.42 3.89
C TRP A 668 2.16 23.94 4.12
N SER A 669 1.35 24.41 5.06
CA SER A 669 1.24 25.84 5.42
C SER A 669 2.08 26.22 6.65
N ALA A 670 3.03 25.36 7.07
CA ALA A 670 3.86 25.60 8.25
C ALA A 670 4.81 26.81 8.11
N ASP A 671 5.04 27.28 6.88
CA ASP A 671 5.79 28.51 6.58
C ASP A 671 4.93 29.80 6.61
N GLY A 672 3.64 29.71 6.98
CA GLY A 672 2.71 30.84 7.07
C GLY A 672 2.01 31.24 5.77
N SER A 673 2.22 30.49 4.70
CA SER A 673 1.56 30.68 3.40
C SER A 673 0.07 30.32 3.39
N THR A 674 -0.69 30.91 2.46
CA THR A 674 -2.09 30.52 2.21
C THR A 674 -2.17 29.22 1.40
N ALA A 675 -3.33 28.55 1.45
CA ALA A 675 -3.57 27.34 0.65
C ALA A 675 -3.43 27.61 -0.87
N GLU A 676 -3.85 28.78 -1.34
CA GLU A 676 -3.74 29.18 -2.75
C GLU A 676 -2.27 29.36 -3.16
N GLN A 677 -1.47 30.05 -2.33
CA GLN A 677 -0.04 30.22 -2.56
C GLN A 677 0.69 28.88 -2.60
N GLN A 678 0.35 27.95 -1.69
CA GLN A 678 0.97 26.62 -1.68
C GLN A 678 0.54 25.76 -2.84
N ARG A 679 -0.74 25.81 -3.23
CA ARG A 679 -1.23 25.14 -4.43
C ARG A 679 -0.48 25.62 -5.67
N GLU A 680 -0.32 26.93 -5.84
CA GLU A 680 0.45 27.48 -6.96
C GLU A 680 1.92 27.03 -6.94
N ARG A 681 2.59 27.05 -5.78
CA ARG A 681 3.97 26.55 -5.63
C ARG A 681 4.09 25.08 -6.01
N LEU A 682 3.14 24.24 -5.60
CA LEU A 682 3.07 22.83 -5.99
C LEU A 682 2.86 22.69 -7.49
N MET A 683 1.90 23.38 -8.08
CA MET A 683 1.66 23.34 -9.53
C MET A 683 2.89 23.77 -10.33
N ARG A 684 3.60 24.82 -9.91
CA ARG A 684 4.83 25.25 -10.59
C ARG A 684 5.93 24.20 -10.51
N LEU A 685 6.13 23.56 -9.35
CA LEU A 685 7.06 22.43 -9.24
C LEU A 685 6.62 21.24 -10.10
N MET A 686 5.33 20.91 -10.11
CA MET A 686 4.78 19.82 -10.92
C MET A 686 5.01 20.05 -12.41
N ALA A 687 4.74 21.26 -12.92
CA ALA A 687 5.03 21.65 -14.30
C ALA A 687 6.53 21.53 -14.63
N ASP A 688 7.40 22.01 -13.74
CA ASP A 688 8.86 21.86 -13.85
C ASP A 688 9.30 20.38 -13.88
N LYS A 689 8.54 19.50 -13.22
CA LYS A 689 8.75 18.05 -13.19
C LYS A 689 7.90 17.28 -14.21
N ARG A 690 7.30 17.97 -15.18
CA ARG A 690 6.50 17.38 -16.26
C ARG A 690 5.35 16.46 -15.79
N VAL A 691 4.90 16.64 -14.55
CA VAL A 691 3.71 16.00 -13.99
C VAL A 691 2.58 17.02 -13.86
N SER A 692 1.33 16.58 -13.79
CA SER A 692 0.15 17.44 -13.83
C SER A 692 -0.74 17.22 -12.61
N PRO A 693 -1.29 18.29 -12.01
CA PRO A 693 -2.35 18.13 -11.01
C PRO A 693 -3.59 17.49 -11.64
N ASP A 694 -4.39 16.78 -10.87
CA ASP A 694 -5.65 16.19 -11.32
C ASP A 694 -6.72 17.25 -11.65
N GLU A 695 -6.85 18.31 -10.86
CA GLU A 695 -7.84 19.37 -11.04
C GLU A 695 -7.23 20.78 -11.10
N VAL A 696 -7.95 21.71 -11.75
CA VAL A 696 -7.65 23.16 -11.78
C VAL A 696 -7.57 23.77 -10.37
N GLY A 697 -8.25 23.17 -9.38
CA GLY A 697 -8.20 23.55 -7.96
C GLY A 697 -9.14 24.69 -7.54
N ALA A 698 -9.96 25.22 -8.46
CA ALA A 698 -11.10 26.08 -8.17
C ALA A 698 -12.38 25.47 -8.78
N ASN A 699 -13.54 25.70 -8.16
CA ASN A 699 -14.82 25.23 -8.66
C ASN A 699 -15.68 26.41 -9.14
N PRO A 700 -16.48 26.26 -10.22
CA PRO A 700 -17.54 27.21 -10.53
C PRO A 700 -18.62 27.19 -9.43
N VAL A 701 -19.26 28.34 -9.22
CA VAL A 701 -20.33 28.48 -8.21
C VAL A 701 -21.68 28.44 -8.92
N PHE A 702 -22.47 27.40 -8.64
CA PHE A 702 -23.84 27.28 -9.15
C PHE A 702 -24.86 27.78 -8.14
N THR A 703 -25.81 28.58 -8.60
CA THR A 703 -26.91 29.12 -7.78
C THR A 703 -28.25 28.92 -8.48
N ARG A 704 -29.33 28.77 -7.70
CA ARG A 704 -30.70 28.82 -8.20
C ARG A 704 -31.29 30.20 -7.89
N ASP A 705 -31.80 30.89 -8.90
CA ASP A 705 -32.53 32.14 -8.70
C ASP A 705 -33.95 31.89 -8.15
N ALA A 706 -34.67 32.97 -7.84
CA ALA A 706 -36.01 32.91 -7.27
C ALA A 706 -37.04 32.24 -8.20
N GLN A 707 -36.73 32.12 -9.50
CA GLN A 707 -37.55 31.47 -10.52
C GLN A 707 -37.14 30.01 -10.74
N GLY A 708 -36.16 29.50 -9.97
CA GLY A 708 -35.66 28.13 -10.04
C GLY A 708 -34.63 27.88 -11.15
N ARG A 709 -34.23 28.91 -11.91
CA ARG A 709 -33.23 28.77 -12.97
C ARG A 709 -31.83 28.72 -12.36
N ILE A 710 -31.02 27.80 -12.87
CA ILE A 710 -29.62 27.63 -12.45
C ILE A 710 -28.73 28.60 -13.23
N THR A 711 -27.87 29.32 -12.51
CA THR A 711 -26.81 30.18 -13.06
C THR A 711 -25.45 29.78 -12.51
N ALA A 712 -24.36 30.14 -13.19
CA ALA A 712 -23.00 29.82 -12.80
C ALA A 712 -22.10 31.07 -12.78
N ASP A 713 -21.27 31.21 -11.74
CA ASP A 713 -20.14 32.15 -11.69
C ASP A 713 -18.83 31.39 -11.93
N PHE A 714 -18.12 31.77 -13.00
CA PHE A 714 -16.85 31.18 -13.40
C PHE A 714 -15.64 32.03 -13.01
N THR A 715 -15.79 33.15 -12.30
CA THR A 715 -14.71 34.13 -12.09
C THR A 715 -13.46 33.53 -11.44
N ALA A 716 -13.63 32.77 -10.35
CA ALA A 716 -12.52 32.09 -9.68
C ALA A 716 -11.98 30.93 -10.52
N TYR A 717 -12.85 30.19 -11.20
CA TYR A 717 -12.49 29.08 -12.07
C TYR A 717 -11.64 29.54 -13.25
N ASP A 718 -12.05 30.60 -13.96
CA ASP A 718 -11.35 31.14 -15.12
C ASP A 718 -9.94 31.61 -14.77
N ARG A 719 -9.77 32.27 -13.62
CA ARG A 719 -8.44 32.70 -13.15
C ARG A 719 -7.52 31.50 -12.90
N ALA A 720 -8.03 30.48 -12.22
CA ALA A 720 -7.26 29.27 -11.94
C ALA A 720 -6.96 28.48 -13.23
N ALA A 721 -7.94 28.37 -14.13
CA ALA A 721 -7.82 27.66 -15.40
C ALA A 721 -6.85 28.35 -16.37
N GLN A 722 -6.76 29.69 -16.37
CA GLN A 722 -5.74 30.43 -17.13
C GLN A 722 -4.33 30.08 -16.64
N LEU A 723 -4.08 30.11 -15.33
CA LEU A 723 -2.81 29.67 -14.78
C LEU A 723 -2.53 28.20 -15.16
N TYR A 724 -3.53 27.34 -15.02
CA TYR A 724 -3.39 25.90 -15.23
C TYR A 724 -3.12 25.51 -16.71
N PHE A 725 -3.99 25.93 -17.63
CA PHE A 725 -3.95 25.53 -19.04
C PHE A 725 -3.11 26.47 -19.92
N ASP A 726 -3.13 27.77 -19.64
CA ASP A 726 -2.56 28.78 -20.53
C ASP A 726 -1.14 29.17 -20.09
N GLU A 727 -0.86 29.27 -18.80
CA GLU A 727 0.49 29.58 -18.30
C GLU A 727 1.33 28.31 -18.09
N LEU A 728 0.84 27.36 -17.27
CA LEU A 728 1.56 26.14 -16.91
C LEU A 728 1.43 25.01 -17.95
N LYS A 729 0.54 25.17 -18.94
CA LYS A 729 0.38 24.27 -20.09
C LYS A 729 0.07 22.81 -19.72
N PHE A 730 -0.59 22.57 -18.59
CA PHE A 730 -1.02 21.21 -18.26
C PHE A 730 -1.98 20.67 -19.31
N ARG A 731 -1.82 19.37 -19.61
CA ARG A 731 -2.48 18.71 -20.75
C ARG A 731 -3.90 18.28 -20.41
N PHE A 732 -4.10 17.72 -19.23
CA PHE A 732 -5.37 17.15 -18.80
C PHE A 732 -5.77 17.73 -17.45
N SER A 733 -7.07 17.83 -17.21
CA SER A 733 -7.63 18.04 -15.88
C SER A 733 -8.97 17.32 -15.77
N TYR A 734 -9.28 16.81 -14.59
CA TYR A 734 -10.63 16.46 -14.24
C TYR A 734 -11.52 17.70 -14.23
N THR A 735 -12.78 17.50 -14.61
CA THR A 735 -13.81 18.50 -14.37
C THR A 735 -13.93 18.78 -12.86
N PRO A 736 -14.40 19.98 -12.46
CA PRO A 736 -14.52 20.35 -11.06
C PRO A 736 -15.25 19.31 -10.19
N HIS A 737 -14.80 19.09 -8.95
CA HIS A 737 -15.33 18.10 -8.01
C HIS A 737 -16.85 18.20 -7.73
N VAL A 738 -17.49 19.32 -8.05
CA VAL A 738 -18.96 19.41 -8.07
C VAL A 738 -19.61 18.34 -8.94
N PHE A 739 -18.93 17.86 -10.00
CA PHE A 739 -19.42 16.87 -10.95
C PHE A 739 -19.06 15.40 -10.65
N TYR A 740 -18.12 15.14 -9.72
CA TYR A 740 -17.88 13.80 -9.20
C TYR A 740 -19.18 13.22 -8.63
N LEU A 741 -19.46 11.91 -8.76
CA LEU A 741 -20.78 11.37 -8.42
C LEU A 741 -20.75 10.37 -7.26
N PHE A 742 -19.85 9.38 -7.26
CA PHE A 742 -19.83 8.35 -6.20
C PHE A 742 -18.48 7.62 -6.11
N GLY A 743 -18.29 6.76 -5.11
CA GLY A 743 -17.14 5.85 -5.05
C GLY A 743 -17.48 4.57 -4.31
N TRP A 744 -16.73 3.49 -4.56
CA TRP A 744 -16.93 2.16 -3.96
C TRP A 744 -18.39 1.66 -4.08
N GLU A 745 -19.06 1.29 -2.97
CA GLU A 745 -20.46 0.83 -2.96
C GLU A 745 -21.47 1.96 -2.72
N HIS A 746 -21.03 3.22 -2.65
CA HIS A 746 -21.93 4.32 -2.31
C HIS A 746 -22.87 4.68 -3.48
N PRO A 747 -24.13 5.06 -3.20
CA PRO A 747 -24.99 5.70 -4.19
C PRO A 747 -24.47 7.12 -4.51
N PRO A 748 -24.92 7.72 -5.62
CA PRO A 748 -24.49 9.06 -6.01
C PRO A 748 -24.75 10.13 -4.94
N LYS A 749 -23.84 11.08 -4.80
CA LYS A 749 -24.04 12.23 -3.91
C LYS A 749 -25.20 13.10 -4.40
N LYS A 750 -25.71 13.93 -3.50
CA LYS A 750 -26.68 14.97 -3.86
C LYS A 750 -26.03 16.05 -4.73
N VAL A 751 -26.81 16.62 -5.65
CA VAL A 751 -26.39 17.70 -6.54
C VAL A 751 -27.32 18.88 -6.33
N MET A 752 -26.79 20.02 -5.88
CA MET A 752 -27.58 21.20 -5.47
C MET A 752 -28.78 20.86 -4.56
N GLY A 753 -28.60 19.94 -3.62
CA GLY A 753 -29.63 19.50 -2.68
C GLY A 753 -30.54 18.38 -3.19
N GLU A 754 -30.55 18.09 -4.50
CA GLU A 754 -31.36 17.03 -5.09
C GLU A 754 -30.74 15.65 -4.77
N ALA A 755 -31.56 14.72 -4.28
CA ALA A 755 -31.21 13.31 -4.11
C ALA A 755 -31.32 12.53 -5.44
N PRO A 756 -30.44 11.55 -5.70
CA PRO A 756 -30.44 10.77 -6.95
C PRO A 756 -31.67 9.87 -7.10
N TYR A 757 -32.26 9.44 -5.98
CA TYR A 757 -33.34 8.47 -5.93
C TYR A 757 -34.41 8.90 -4.92
N GLU A 758 -35.60 8.33 -5.04
CA GLU A 758 -36.66 8.42 -4.02
C GLU A 758 -36.31 7.57 -2.80
N GLY A 759 -36.81 7.98 -1.63
CA GLY A 759 -36.59 7.31 -0.35
C GLY A 759 -35.38 7.83 0.42
N GLU A 760 -34.91 7.03 1.39
CA GLU A 760 -33.79 7.39 2.26
C GLU A 760 -32.49 6.72 1.82
N TYR A 761 -31.39 7.45 1.97
CA TYR A 761 -30.04 6.90 1.84
C TYR A 761 -29.89 5.68 2.77
N PRO A 762 -29.32 4.55 2.32
CA PRO A 762 -28.52 4.35 1.10
C PRO A 762 -29.29 3.84 -0.13
N TYR A 763 -30.63 4.00 -0.17
CA TYR A 763 -31.50 3.61 -1.29
C TYR A 763 -31.41 2.11 -1.63
N ALA A 764 -31.37 1.26 -0.59
CA ALA A 764 -31.18 -0.18 -0.73
C ALA A 764 -32.30 -0.90 -1.50
N ALA A 765 -33.53 -0.37 -1.44
CA ALA A 765 -34.71 -0.95 -2.09
C ALA A 765 -35.08 -0.25 -3.42
N THR A 766 -34.26 0.68 -3.91
CA THR A 766 -34.59 1.48 -5.09
C THR A 766 -33.97 0.90 -6.35
N ASP A 767 -34.72 0.92 -7.46
CA ASP A 767 -34.22 0.62 -8.80
C ASP A 767 -33.20 1.69 -9.24
N ARG A 768 -31.91 1.33 -9.18
CA ARG A 768 -30.81 2.25 -9.51
C ARG A 768 -30.63 2.50 -11.00
N THR A 769 -31.42 1.88 -11.87
CA THR A 769 -31.45 2.23 -13.31
C THR A 769 -32.21 3.53 -13.58
N ARG A 770 -32.96 4.06 -12.60
CA ARG A 770 -33.83 5.22 -12.77
C ARG A 770 -33.47 6.35 -11.81
N LEU A 771 -32.78 7.35 -12.32
CA LEU A 771 -32.52 8.60 -11.60
C LEU A 771 -33.80 9.42 -11.45
N ARG A 772 -33.95 10.11 -10.33
CA ARG A 772 -35.04 11.06 -10.10
C ARG A 772 -34.95 12.21 -11.11
N ALA A 773 -36.06 12.58 -11.74
CA ALA A 773 -36.09 13.60 -12.79
C ALA A 773 -35.47 14.94 -12.34
N ALA A 774 -35.83 15.43 -11.15
CA ALA A 774 -35.27 16.66 -10.59
C ALA A 774 -33.75 16.61 -10.41
N TYR A 775 -33.20 15.45 -10.01
CA TYR A 775 -31.75 15.26 -9.91
C TYR A 775 -31.08 15.33 -11.27
N LYS A 776 -31.63 14.59 -12.23
CA LYS A 776 -31.16 14.51 -13.61
C LYS A 776 -31.13 15.90 -14.25
N GLU A 777 -32.26 16.61 -14.25
CA GLU A 777 -32.39 17.96 -14.82
C GLU A 777 -31.42 18.96 -14.19
N THR A 778 -31.23 18.87 -12.88
CA THR A 778 -30.32 19.75 -12.13
C THR A 778 -28.86 19.52 -12.50
N TYR A 779 -28.42 18.26 -12.52
CA TYR A 779 -27.06 17.91 -12.90
C TYR A 779 -26.79 18.31 -14.35
N GLN A 780 -27.71 18.00 -15.26
CA GLN A 780 -27.59 18.36 -16.68
C GLN A 780 -27.54 19.87 -16.89
N ALA A 781 -28.31 20.67 -16.15
CA ALA A 781 -28.25 22.12 -16.24
C ALA A 781 -26.88 22.67 -15.81
N CYS A 782 -26.33 22.21 -14.68
CA CYS A 782 -24.99 22.60 -14.24
C CYS A 782 -23.91 22.19 -15.24
N LEU A 783 -23.96 20.93 -15.71
CA LEU A 783 -22.97 20.39 -16.63
C LEU A 783 -23.02 21.10 -17.97
N ARG A 784 -24.22 21.41 -18.50
CA ARG A 784 -24.37 22.17 -19.75
C ARG A 784 -23.79 23.58 -19.65
N LEU A 785 -24.08 24.31 -18.57
CA LEU A 785 -23.50 25.64 -18.35
C LEU A 785 -21.98 25.60 -18.33
N TYR A 786 -21.40 24.63 -17.62
CA TYR A 786 -19.96 24.45 -17.56
C TYR A 786 -19.37 24.04 -18.91
N TRP A 787 -19.96 23.06 -19.59
CA TRP A 787 -19.44 22.51 -20.83
C TRP A 787 -19.45 23.52 -21.98
N GLU A 788 -20.53 24.29 -22.13
CA GLU A 788 -20.57 25.38 -23.12
C GLU A 788 -19.54 26.48 -22.82
N HIS A 789 -19.35 26.80 -21.53
CA HIS A 789 -18.34 27.79 -21.12
C HIS A 789 -16.92 27.34 -21.47
N VAL A 790 -16.53 26.11 -21.13
CA VAL A 790 -15.18 25.61 -21.44
C VAL A 790 -14.95 25.36 -22.93
N LYS A 791 -16.00 25.06 -23.71
CA LYS A 791 -15.94 25.06 -25.19
C LYS A 791 -15.65 26.46 -25.72
N ALA A 792 -16.33 27.49 -25.22
CA ALA A 792 -16.10 28.88 -25.62
C ALA A 792 -14.68 29.37 -25.27
N LYS A 793 -14.08 28.83 -24.19
CA LYS A 793 -12.69 29.12 -23.78
C LYS A 793 -11.64 28.29 -24.53
N GLY A 794 -12.03 27.23 -25.24
CA GLY A 794 -11.09 26.31 -25.91
C GLY A 794 -10.40 25.32 -24.97
N TRP A 795 -10.95 25.06 -23.78
CA TRP A 795 -10.39 24.12 -22.81
C TRP A 795 -11.05 22.72 -22.83
N ALA A 796 -12.16 22.54 -23.55
CA ALA A 796 -12.95 21.30 -23.55
C ALA A 796 -12.14 20.03 -23.85
N ASP A 797 -11.24 20.06 -24.84
CA ASP A 797 -10.42 18.89 -25.23
C ASP A 797 -9.39 18.46 -24.17
N ARG A 798 -9.20 19.26 -23.12
CA ARG A 798 -8.29 18.99 -22.01
C ARG A 798 -9.02 18.46 -20.77
N LEU A 799 -10.35 18.39 -20.80
CA LEU A 799 -11.16 18.05 -19.64
C LEU A 799 -11.67 16.61 -19.72
N VAL A 800 -11.63 15.92 -18.58
CA VAL A 800 -12.17 14.57 -18.43
C VAL A 800 -13.11 14.51 -17.23
N LEU A 801 -14.32 13.99 -17.42
CA LEU A 801 -15.33 13.93 -16.38
C LEU A 801 -15.11 12.67 -15.53
N TYR A 802 -14.41 12.83 -14.41
CA TYR A 802 -14.19 11.75 -13.44
C TYR A 802 -15.42 11.60 -12.53
N ILE A 803 -16.19 10.52 -12.75
CA ILE A 803 -17.48 10.35 -12.07
C ILE A 803 -17.44 9.38 -10.89
N SER A 804 -16.48 8.45 -10.87
CA SER A 804 -16.43 7.44 -9.82
C SER A 804 -15.05 6.91 -9.49
N ASP A 805 -14.79 6.81 -8.19
CA ASP A 805 -13.61 6.16 -7.62
C ASP A 805 -13.89 4.69 -7.27
N GLU A 806 -13.15 3.75 -7.89
CA GLU A 806 -13.11 2.32 -7.54
C GLU A 806 -14.47 1.64 -7.27
N PRO A 807 -15.45 1.74 -8.19
CA PRO A 807 -16.78 1.19 -7.98
C PRO A 807 -16.78 -0.34 -7.81
N PHE A 808 -17.63 -0.86 -6.91
CA PHE A 808 -17.70 -2.30 -6.65
C PHE A 808 -18.38 -3.06 -7.79
N LEU A 809 -17.57 -3.68 -8.64
CA LEU A 809 -18.02 -4.43 -9.84
C LEU A 809 -18.79 -5.71 -9.52
N THR A 810 -18.80 -6.16 -8.26
CA THR A 810 -19.55 -7.35 -7.80
C THR A 810 -21.00 -7.04 -7.44
N LYS A 811 -21.39 -5.76 -7.44
CA LYS A 811 -22.69 -5.30 -6.95
C LYS A 811 -23.55 -4.79 -8.10
N LYS A 812 -24.59 -5.54 -8.46
CA LYS A 812 -25.53 -5.18 -9.53
C LYS A 812 -26.11 -3.75 -9.43
N PRO A 813 -26.51 -3.22 -8.25
CA PRO A 813 -26.98 -1.84 -8.14
C PRO A 813 -25.91 -0.79 -8.51
N ILE A 814 -24.63 -1.08 -8.30
CA ILE A 814 -23.51 -0.19 -8.67
C ILE A 814 -23.28 -0.21 -10.18
N ILE A 815 -23.38 -1.40 -10.79
CA ILE A 815 -23.34 -1.54 -12.25
C ILE A 815 -24.48 -0.74 -12.89
N ASP A 816 -25.69 -0.88 -12.35
CA ASP A 816 -26.90 -0.23 -12.88
C ASP A 816 -26.87 1.30 -12.75
N GLN A 817 -26.44 1.83 -11.60
CA GLN A 817 -26.36 3.29 -11.42
C GLN A 817 -25.31 3.92 -12.34
N MET A 818 -24.17 3.25 -12.56
CA MET A 818 -23.13 3.76 -13.44
C MET A 818 -23.67 4.02 -14.84
N LYS A 819 -24.44 3.06 -15.40
CA LYS A 819 -25.06 3.17 -16.72
C LYS A 819 -26.02 4.37 -16.79
N ALA A 820 -26.92 4.49 -15.81
CA ALA A 820 -27.88 5.59 -15.75
C ALA A 820 -27.21 6.97 -15.61
N LEU A 821 -26.08 7.04 -14.88
CA LEU A 821 -25.29 8.26 -14.76
C LEU A 821 -24.58 8.62 -16.08
N CYS A 822 -24.01 7.64 -16.79
CA CYS A 822 -23.37 7.86 -18.09
C CYS A 822 -24.40 8.36 -19.12
N ASP A 823 -25.57 7.73 -19.20
CA ASP A 823 -26.67 8.18 -20.08
C ASP A 823 -27.08 9.64 -19.77
N MET A 824 -27.25 9.97 -18.48
CA MET A 824 -27.57 11.34 -18.06
C MET A 824 -26.54 12.36 -18.54
N ILE A 825 -25.25 12.00 -18.53
CA ILE A 825 -24.15 12.87 -18.95
C ILE A 825 -24.14 13.03 -20.47
N HIS A 826 -24.18 11.93 -21.23
CA HIS A 826 -24.10 11.98 -22.70
C HIS A 826 -25.34 12.59 -23.36
N GLU A 827 -26.48 12.59 -22.67
CA GLU A 827 -27.65 13.40 -23.07
C GLU A 827 -27.39 14.92 -23.05
N VAL A 828 -26.38 15.40 -22.31
CA VAL A 828 -25.95 16.81 -22.37
C VAL A 828 -25.13 17.06 -23.63
N ASP A 829 -24.09 16.27 -23.83
CA ASP A 829 -23.24 16.26 -25.02
C ASP A 829 -22.51 14.91 -25.09
N PRO A 830 -22.68 14.10 -26.15
CA PRO A 830 -22.06 12.79 -26.26
C PRO A 830 -20.54 12.84 -26.43
N LYS A 831 -19.94 14.03 -26.57
CA LYS A 831 -18.49 14.22 -26.63
C LYS A 831 -17.83 14.42 -25.27
N ILE A 832 -18.60 14.51 -24.17
CA ILE A 832 -18.04 14.63 -22.83
C ILE A 832 -17.36 13.30 -22.46
N PRO A 833 -16.03 13.28 -22.27
CA PRO A 833 -15.33 12.04 -21.99
C PRO A 833 -15.52 11.64 -20.52
N ILE A 834 -16.19 10.51 -20.28
CA ILE A 834 -16.45 9.97 -18.94
C ILE A 834 -15.33 9.02 -18.54
N TYR A 835 -14.72 9.28 -17.38
CA TYR A 835 -13.67 8.47 -16.78
C TYR A 835 -14.09 7.86 -15.44
N CYS A 836 -13.60 6.65 -15.20
CA CYS A 836 -13.69 5.95 -13.92
C CYS A 836 -12.41 5.14 -13.66
N SER A 837 -11.93 5.15 -12.42
CA SER A 837 -10.81 4.31 -11.93
C SER A 837 -11.29 2.86 -11.74
N THR A 838 -11.64 2.20 -12.85
CA THR A 838 -12.30 0.87 -12.81
C THR A 838 -11.39 -0.27 -12.35
N TRP A 839 -10.08 -0.15 -12.59
CA TRP A 839 -9.01 -1.16 -12.46
C TRP A 839 -9.17 -2.44 -13.28
N ARG A 840 -10.41 -2.94 -13.43
CA ARG A 840 -10.79 -4.21 -14.05
C ARG A 840 -11.88 -3.97 -15.09
N HIS A 841 -12.02 -4.92 -16.00
CA HIS A 841 -13.08 -4.84 -17.00
C HIS A 841 -14.44 -5.19 -16.41
N CYS A 842 -15.44 -4.33 -16.67
CA CYS A 842 -16.85 -4.61 -16.44
C CYS A 842 -17.57 -4.62 -17.80
N PRO A 843 -17.94 -5.80 -18.36
CA PRO A 843 -18.58 -5.86 -19.67
C PRO A 843 -19.86 -5.04 -19.81
N ASP A 844 -20.62 -4.88 -18.73
CA ASP A 844 -21.87 -4.11 -18.70
C ASP A 844 -21.70 -2.61 -18.94
N TRP A 845 -20.48 -2.08 -18.82
CA TRP A 845 -20.17 -0.66 -19.03
C TRP A 845 -19.57 -0.37 -20.41
N ASN A 846 -19.45 -1.39 -21.26
CA ASN A 846 -19.06 -1.22 -22.66
C ASN A 846 -20.06 -0.30 -23.38
N GLY A 847 -19.55 0.78 -23.98
CA GLY A 847 -20.38 1.80 -24.64
C GLY A 847 -21.03 2.82 -23.71
N TYR A 848 -20.73 2.78 -22.40
CA TYR A 848 -21.14 3.80 -21.43
C TYR A 848 -19.96 4.66 -20.94
N LEU A 849 -18.79 4.04 -20.70
CA LEU A 849 -17.56 4.75 -20.35
C LEU A 849 -16.73 5.06 -21.60
N ASP A 850 -16.17 6.27 -21.67
CA ASP A 850 -15.28 6.69 -22.76
C ASP A 850 -13.80 6.48 -22.42
N VAL A 851 -13.45 6.52 -21.13
CA VAL A 851 -12.09 6.39 -20.63
C VAL A 851 -12.05 5.36 -19.50
N TRP A 852 -11.30 4.29 -19.69
CA TRP A 852 -11.15 3.21 -18.71
C TRP A 852 -9.87 3.35 -17.90
N GLY A 853 -9.99 3.35 -16.57
CA GLY A 853 -8.87 3.21 -15.64
C GLY A 853 -8.45 1.75 -15.52
N VAL A 854 -7.23 1.39 -15.92
CA VAL A 854 -6.73 0.01 -15.97
C VAL A 854 -5.48 -0.17 -15.11
N GLY A 855 -5.34 -1.28 -14.40
CA GLY A 855 -4.13 -1.57 -13.63
C GLY A 855 -3.00 -2.15 -14.50
N HIS A 856 -1.79 -1.58 -14.39
CA HIS A 856 -0.62 -1.95 -15.20
C HIS A 856 -0.08 -3.37 -14.96
N TYR A 857 -0.58 -4.11 -13.98
CA TYR A 857 -0.12 -5.46 -13.62
C TYR A 857 -1.00 -6.59 -14.16
N GLY A 858 -2.09 -6.27 -14.87
CA GLY A 858 -2.92 -7.25 -15.58
C GLY A 858 -4.23 -7.63 -14.88
N CYS A 859 -4.67 -6.86 -13.87
CA CYS A 859 -6.04 -6.99 -13.36
C CYS A 859 -7.11 -6.58 -14.39
N PHE A 860 -6.72 -5.82 -15.42
CA PHE A 860 -7.45 -5.65 -16.66
C PHE A 860 -6.75 -6.46 -17.77
N PRO A 861 -7.41 -7.43 -18.43
CA PRO A 861 -6.77 -8.23 -19.47
C PRO A 861 -6.31 -7.40 -20.68
N VAL A 862 -5.10 -7.66 -21.19
CA VAL A 862 -4.53 -6.94 -22.34
C VAL A 862 -5.40 -7.05 -23.59
N GLU A 863 -5.98 -8.21 -23.86
CA GLU A 863 -6.86 -8.38 -25.02
C GLU A 863 -8.12 -7.52 -24.90
N GLU A 864 -8.63 -7.33 -23.69
CA GLU A 864 -9.77 -6.46 -23.47
C GLU A 864 -9.38 -4.99 -23.62
N MET A 865 -8.18 -4.57 -23.18
CA MET A 865 -7.68 -3.21 -23.43
C MET A 865 -7.64 -2.93 -24.93
N ARG A 866 -7.17 -3.90 -25.73
CA ARG A 866 -7.15 -3.79 -27.20
C ARG A 866 -8.56 -3.72 -27.77
N ALA A 867 -9.49 -4.53 -27.26
CA ALA A 867 -10.89 -4.52 -27.69
C ALA A 867 -11.59 -3.19 -27.40
N ARG A 868 -11.40 -2.63 -26.20
CA ARG A 868 -11.91 -1.29 -25.81
C ARG A 868 -11.36 -0.21 -26.74
N ARG A 869 -10.06 -0.19 -26.98
CA ARG A 869 -9.43 0.76 -27.92
C ARG A 869 -9.94 0.62 -29.35
N ALA A 870 -10.14 -0.61 -29.83
CA ALA A 870 -10.73 -0.86 -31.14
C ALA A 870 -12.19 -0.39 -31.24
N ALA A 871 -12.91 -0.33 -30.12
CA ALA A 871 -14.26 0.22 -30.02
C ALA A 871 -14.30 1.76 -29.94
N GLY A 872 -13.14 2.43 -29.83
CA GLY A 872 -13.03 3.89 -29.74
C GLY A 872 -12.78 4.41 -28.32
N ASP A 873 -12.76 3.53 -27.31
CA ASP A 873 -12.53 3.92 -25.92
C ASP A 873 -11.05 4.27 -25.68
N ARG A 874 -10.82 5.16 -24.72
CA ARG A 874 -9.49 5.58 -24.26
C ARG A 874 -9.09 4.77 -23.03
N ILE A 875 -7.79 4.57 -22.85
CA ILE A 875 -7.22 3.81 -21.74
C ILE A 875 -6.29 4.71 -20.95
N TRP A 876 -6.48 4.76 -19.64
CA TRP A 876 -5.59 5.41 -18.67
C TRP A 876 -5.12 4.39 -17.65
N PHE A 877 -3.84 4.39 -17.28
CA PHE A 877 -3.37 3.50 -16.20
C PHE A 877 -3.69 4.11 -14.83
N THR A 878 -4.33 3.35 -13.94
CA THR A 878 -4.51 3.73 -12.52
C THR A 878 -3.54 2.93 -11.65
N THR A 879 -2.98 3.56 -10.61
CA THR A 879 -1.75 3.08 -9.96
C THR A 879 -1.73 3.20 -8.42
N ASP A 880 -2.89 3.36 -7.80
CA ASP A 880 -2.99 3.56 -6.34
C ASP A 880 -2.36 2.42 -5.55
N GLY A 881 -1.62 2.78 -4.49
CA GLY A 881 -0.89 1.82 -3.67
C GLY A 881 0.30 1.17 -4.37
N GLN A 882 0.79 1.70 -5.50
CA GLN A 882 1.91 1.11 -6.27
C GLN A 882 3.22 1.92 -6.18
N MET A 883 3.19 3.25 -6.09
CA MET A 883 4.40 4.11 -5.99
C MET A 883 4.89 4.28 -4.55
N CYS A 884 5.50 3.23 -4.00
CA CYS A 884 5.81 3.16 -2.55
C CYS A 884 7.24 3.60 -2.22
N THR A 885 7.43 4.23 -1.06
CA THR A 885 8.76 4.66 -0.57
C THR A 885 9.71 3.48 -0.34
N ASP A 886 9.19 2.32 0.07
CA ASP A 886 9.96 1.09 0.35
C ASP A 886 10.10 0.12 -0.83
N THR A 887 10.17 0.62 -2.06
CA THR A 887 10.59 -0.16 -3.23
C THR A 887 12.09 0.07 -3.52
N PRO A 888 12.92 -0.98 -3.69
CA PRO A 888 14.36 -0.83 -3.95
C PRO A 888 14.71 0.01 -5.20
N PHE A 889 13.85 -0.01 -6.22
CA PHE A 889 14.00 0.79 -7.43
C PHE A 889 12.78 1.70 -7.61
N CYS A 890 12.99 2.92 -8.14
CA CYS A 890 11.91 3.80 -8.62
C CYS A 890 11.37 3.30 -9.98
N ALA A 891 11.06 2.00 -10.05
CA ALA A 891 10.79 1.29 -11.30
C ALA A 891 9.41 1.62 -11.85
N VAL A 892 8.36 1.53 -11.02
CA VAL A 892 6.99 1.80 -11.49
C VAL A 892 6.83 3.27 -11.86
N GLU A 893 7.42 4.17 -11.07
CA GLU A 893 7.41 5.62 -11.32
C GLU A 893 7.98 5.93 -12.71
N ARG A 894 9.13 5.34 -13.06
CA ARG A 894 9.76 5.57 -14.36
C ARG A 894 9.13 4.78 -15.52
N LEU A 895 8.62 3.58 -15.28
CA LEU A 895 8.11 2.70 -16.33
C LEU A 895 6.65 2.98 -16.73
N LEU A 896 5.85 3.68 -15.93
CA LEU A 896 4.43 3.94 -16.26
C LEU A 896 4.22 4.61 -17.63
N PRO A 897 5.02 5.61 -18.03
CA PRO A 897 4.96 6.13 -19.39
C PRO A 897 5.35 5.10 -20.46
N HIS A 898 6.29 4.19 -20.17
CA HIS A 898 6.60 3.07 -21.09
C HIS A 898 5.40 2.13 -21.27
N TYR A 899 4.67 1.82 -20.20
CA TYR A 899 3.38 1.12 -20.29
C TYR A 899 2.39 1.91 -21.15
N CYS A 900 2.28 3.23 -20.94
CA CYS A 900 1.41 4.09 -21.74
C CYS A 900 1.72 3.99 -23.22
N PHE A 901 3.00 4.10 -23.59
CA PHE A 901 3.44 3.99 -24.97
C PHE A 901 3.12 2.61 -25.57
N GLN A 902 3.50 1.54 -24.86
CA GLN A 902 3.36 0.15 -25.34
C GLN A 902 1.90 -0.26 -25.56
N PHE A 903 1.00 0.15 -24.68
CA PHE A 903 -0.40 -0.26 -24.72
C PHE A 903 -1.33 0.82 -25.31
N GLY A 904 -0.79 1.96 -25.70
CA GLY A 904 -1.52 3.07 -26.31
C GLY A 904 -2.46 3.78 -25.34
N ALA A 905 -2.05 3.89 -24.07
CA ALA A 905 -2.70 4.75 -23.09
C ALA A 905 -2.19 6.20 -23.26
N GLU A 906 -3.07 7.17 -23.03
CA GLU A 906 -2.73 8.60 -23.16
C GLU A 906 -2.19 9.21 -21.87
N ALA A 907 -2.52 8.59 -20.74
CA ALA A 907 -2.14 9.04 -19.42
C ALA A 907 -2.04 7.88 -18.44
N TYR A 908 -1.39 8.16 -17.32
CA TYR A 908 -1.55 7.42 -16.09
C TYR A 908 -1.92 8.38 -14.96
N GLU A 909 -2.59 7.84 -13.97
CA GLU A 909 -3.00 8.51 -12.74
C GLU A 909 -2.39 7.78 -11.54
N PHE A 910 -1.87 8.59 -10.62
CA PHE A 910 -1.59 8.19 -9.25
C PHE A 910 -2.34 9.15 -8.33
N TRP A 911 -3.17 8.62 -7.43
CA TRP A 911 -4.16 9.43 -6.70
C TRP A 911 -3.63 10.58 -5.84
N GLY A 912 -2.31 10.80 -5.66
CA GLY A 912 -1.84 12.00 -4.99
C GLY A 912 -0.34 12.28 -4.99
N VAL A 913 0.04 13.56 -4.92
CA VAL A 913 1.45 14.00 -4.80
C VAL A 913 1.79 14.59 -3.43
N SER A 914 0.78 14.96 -2.64
CA SER A 914 0.95 15.79 -1.43
C SER A 914 0.09 15.37 -0.23
N TRP A 915 -0.53 14.20 -0.28
CA TRP A 915 -1.36 13.71 0.82
C TRP A 915 -0.53 13.20 2.01
N LEU A 916 -0.49 14.02 3.06
CA LEU A 916 0.28 13.72 4.27
C LEU A 916 -0.64 13.36 5.44
N THR A 917 -0.34 12.27 6.14
CA THR A 917 -1.03 11.89 7.39
C THR A 917 -0.20 12.13 8.65
N TYR A 918 1.11 12.24 8.47
CA TYR A 918 2.11 12.60 9.49
C TYR A 918 3.07 13.63 8.87
N ASP A 919 4.01 14.14 9.66
CA ASP A 919 5.19 14.83 9.12
C ASP A 919 6.07 13.80 8.37
N PRO A 920 6.17 13.88 7.03
CA PRO A 920 6.86 12.88 6.25
C PRO A 920 8.38 12.88 6.49
N TRP A 921 8.94 13.97 7.06
CA TRP A 921 10.36 14.02 7.44
C TRP A 921 10.68 13.14 8.66
N GLN A 922 9.67 12.81 9.46
CA GLN A 922 9.82 11.99 10.66
C GLN A 922 9.29 10.56 10.46
N PHE A 923 8.29 10.39 9.59
CA PHE A 923 7.59 9.13 9.39
C PHE A 923 7.47 8.82 7.90
N GLY A 924 8.13 7.76 7.43
CA GLY A 924 7.99 7.25 6.06
C GLY A 924 6.73 6.41 5.85
N TRP A 925 5.74 6.51 6.74
CA TRP A 925 4.51 5.71 6.71
C TRP A 925 3.27 6.50 7.10
N HIS A 926 2.09 5.91 6.87
CA HIS A 926 0.81 6.55 7.13
C HIS A 926 0.21 6.22 8.50
N ARG A 927 -0.59 7.14 9.02
CA ARG A 927 -1.48 6.87 10.16
C ARG A 927 -2.60 5.93 9.72
N TYR A 928 -3.16 5.20 10.68
CA TYR A 928 -4.46 4.56 10.46
C TYR A 928 -5.55 5.62 10.37
N ILE A 929 -6.24 5.69 9.24
CA ILE A 929 -7.36 6.60 8.99
C ILE A 929 -8.68 5.82 9.01
N HIS A 930 -9.77 6.52 9.32
CA HIS A 930 -11.12 5.96 9.21
C HIS A 930 -11.57 5.97 7.76
N GLN A 931 -12.14 4.86 7.29
CA GLN A 931 -12.70 4.71 5.94
C GLN A 931 -14.03 3.94 5.99
N SER A 932 -14.88 4.22 5.02
CA SER A 932 -16.15 3.53 4.74
C SER A 932 -16.25 3.39 3.23
N SER A 933 -16.15 2.16 2.74
CA SER A 933 -16.36 1.80 1.32
C SER A 933 -17.79 1.31 1.05
N THR A 934 -18.51 0.94 2.11
CA THR A 934 -19.89 0.45 2.09
C THR A 934 -20.74 1.25 3.08
N PRO A 935 -21.93 1.74 2.68
CA PRO A 935 -22.82 2.47 3.58
C PRO A 935 -23.13 1.71 4.88
N GLY A 936 -22.84 2.33 6.02
CA GLY A 936 -23.11 1.76 7.35
C GLY A 936 -21.97 0.90 7.90
N GLU A 937 -20.95 0.60 7.11
CA GLU A 937 -19.76 -0.12 7.53
C GLU A 937 -18.57 0.82 7.64
N SER A 938 -17.68 0.56 8.60
CA SER A 938 -16.45 1.33 8.71
C SER A 938 -15.31 0.54 9.32
N TYR A 939 -14.10 0.92 8.93
CA TYR A 939 -12.86 0.30 9.39
C TYR A 939 -11.75 1.36 9.46
N TYR A 940 -10.64 0.97 10.08
CA TYR A 940 -9.38 1.70 10.03
C TYR A 940 -8.49 1.10 8.96
N VAL A 941 -7.89 1.94 8.13
CA VAL A 941 -6.92 1.52 7.14
C VAL A 941 -5.63 2.31 7.31
N ARG A 942 -4.50 1.61 7.18
CA ARG A 942 -3.21 2.24 6.91
C ARG A 942 -2.80 1.89 5.47
N TYR A 943 -2.49 2.93 4.71
CA TYR A 943 -2.10 2.84 3.30
C TYR A 943 -0.63 2.39 3.16
N PRO A 944 -0.24 1.87 1.97
CA PRO A 944 1.15 1.62 1.60
C PRO A 944 2.08 2.81 1.92
N ASN A 945 3.33 2.54 2.27
CA ASN A 945 4.27 3.57 2.68
C ASN A 945 4.60 4.49 1.50
N GLY A 946 4.41 5.81 1.65
CA GLY A 946 4.66 6.75 0.55
C GLY A 946 3.49 6.96 -0.41
N ASP A 947 2.38 6.24 -0.22
CA ASP A 947 1.23 6.30 -1.12
C ASP A 947 0.47 7.62 -0.97
N GLY A 948 0.12 8.26 -2.08
CA GLY A 948 -0.50 9.59 -2.10
C GLY A 948 0.47 10.76 -1.85
N TYR A 949 1.78 10.54 -1.65
CA TYR A 949 2.75 11.64 -1.65
C TYR A 949 4.11 11.32 -2.30
N LEU A 950 4.57 12.25 -3.14
CA LEU A 950 5.89 12.25 -3.79
C LEU A 950 6.66 13.55 -3.55
N LEU A 951 6.11 14.44 -2.72
CA LEU A 951 6.69 15.73 -2.35
C LEU A 951 6.71 15.89 -0.83
N TYR A 952 7.68 16.66 -0.36
CA TYR A 952 7.87 16.99 1.05
C TYR A 952 7.67 18.49 1.27
N PRO A 953 7.11 18.93 2.42
CA PRO A 953 7.10 20.35 2.77
C PRO A 953 8.55 20.87 2.94
N GLY A 954 8.87 22.03 2.38
CA GLY A 954 10.23 22.59 2.46
C GLY A 954 10.58 23.28 3.77
N ALA A 955 9.59 23.74 4.54
CA ALA A 955 9.81 24.51 5.77
C ALA A 955 10.75 23.82 6.78
N PRO A 956 10.64 22.49 7.05
CA PRO A 956 11.58 21.77 7.92
C PRO A 956 13.04 21.78 7.46
N THR A 957 13.29 22.12 6.18
CA THR A 957 14.63 22.21 5.59
C THR A 957 15.08 23.63 5.30
N GLY A 958 14.28 24.65 5.67
CA GLY A 958 14.55 26.05 5.37
C GLY A 958 14.31 26.43 3.90
N VAL A 959 13.60 25.57 3.14
CA VAL A 959 13.28 25.79 1.73
C VAL A 959 11.88 26.39 1.63
N GLN A 960 11.74 27.43 0.81
CA GLN A 960 10.42 27.98 0.48
C GLN A 960 9.75 27.11 -0.59
N GLY A 961 8.61 26.51 -0.26
CA GLY A 961 7.85 25.63 -1.17
C GLY A 961 8.16 24.13 -1.02
N PRO A 962 7.67 23.30 -1.94
CA PRO A 962 7.84 21.84 -1.90
C PRO A 962 9.27 21.39 -2.22
N VAL A 963 9.64 20.23 -1.66
CA VAL A 963 10.90 19.51 -1.90
C VAL A 963 10.61 18.22 -2.66
N THR A 964 11.33 18.00 -3.77
CA THR A 964 11.20 16.81 -4.65
C THR A 964 11.74 15.54 -4.00
N THR A 965 11.45 14.39 -4.60
CA THR A 965 11.91 13.05 -4.17
C THR A 965 12.54 12.30 -5.33
N VAL A 966 13.36 11.28 -5.02
CA VAL A 966 13.88 10.37 -6.05
C VAL A 966 12.77 9.66 -6.84
N ARG A 967 11.58 9.47 -6.23
CA ARG A 967 10.41 8.90 -6.90
C ARG A 967 9.77 9.87 -7.90
N LEU A 968 9.62 11.15 -7.53
CA LEU A 968 9.09 12.15 -8.45
C LEU A 968 10.06 12.45 -9.60
N GLU A 969 11.37 12.49 -9.33
CA GLU A 969 12.37 12.62 -10.39
C GLU A 969 12.30 11.44 -11.38
N ALA A 970 12.09 10.21 -10.88
CA ALA A 970 11.91 9.04 -11.74
C ALA A 970 10.62 9.10 -12.57
N ALA A 971 9.52 9.64 -12.02
CA ALA A 971 8.30 9.89 -12.77
C ALA A 971 8.51 10.90 -13.90
N ARG A 972 9.23 12.00 -13.63
CA ARG A 972 9.67 12.99 -14.63
C ARG A 972 10.51 12.33 -15.73
N ASP A 973 11.52 11.53 -15.35
CA ASP A 973 12.37 10.80 -16.30
C ASP A 973 11.53 9.89 -17.20
N GLY A 974 10.51 9.21 -16.64
CA GLY A 974 9.61 8.37 -17.42
C GLY A 974 8.85 9.16 -18.48
N VAL A 975 8.35 10.35 -18.13
CA VAL A 975 7.63 11.22 -19.07
C VAL A 975 8.55 11.68 -20.19
N GLU A 976 9.82 11.95 -19.91
CA GLU A 976 10.81 12.28 -20.93
C GLU A 976 11.19 11.05 -21.78
N ASP A 977 11.36 9.88 -21.17
CA ASP A 977 11.58 8.61 -21.88
C ASP A 977 10.43 8.32 -22.87
N TYR A 978 9.18 8.65 -22.53
CA TYR A 978 8.03 8.54 -23.46
C TYR A 978 8.26 9.32 -24.76
N GLU A 979 8.83 10.53 -24.66
CA GLU A 979 9.10 11.35 -25.84
C GLU A 979 10.18 10.73 -26.73
N TYR A 980 11.19 10.06 -26.15
CA TYR A 980 12.15 9.27 -26.93
C TYR A 980 11.44 8.14 -27.70
N LEU A 981 10.52 7.43 -27.05
CA LEU A 981 9.75 6.36 -27.69
C LEU A 981 8.87 6.91 -28.83
N MET A 982 8.26 8.07 -28.64
CA MET A 982 7.48 8.76 -29.68
C MET A 982 8.35 9.19 -30.85
N LEU A 983 9.56 9.71 -30.60
CA LEU A 983 10.53 10.04 -31.66
C LEU A 983 10.99 8.78 -32.41
N LEU A 984 11.32 7.70 -31.71
CA LEU A 984 11.67 6.41 -32.33
C LEU A 984 10.53 5.87 -33.20
N LYS A 985 9.28 5.99 -32.73
CA LYS A 985 8.08 5.57 -33.47
C LYS A 985 7.90 6.33 -34.79
N ARG A 986 8.32 7.59 -34.88
CA ARG A 986 8.29 8.35 -36.15
C ARG A 986 9.23 7.78 -37.20
N HIS A 987 10.24 7.02 -36.78
CA HIS A 987 11.17 6.29 -37.64
C HIS A 987 10.85 4.79 -37.71
N ALA A 988 9.63 4.36 -37.36
CA ALA A 988 9.19 2.98 -37.50
C ALA A 988 9.32 2.50 -38.96
N GLY A 989 9.72 1.24 -39.15
CA GLY A 989 10.13 0.68 -40.44
C GLY A 989 11.64 0.75 -40.69
N SER A 990 12.39 1.52 -39.89
CA SER A 990 13.84 1.37 -39.77
C SER A 990 14.17 0.13 -38.93
N PRO A 991 14.94 -0.85 -39.42
CA PRO A 991 15.26 -2.06 -38.66
C PRO A 991 15.88 -1.78 -37.29
N GLN A 992 16.68 -0.72 -37.17
CA GLN A 992 17.30 -0.32 -35.90
C GLN A 992 16.29 0.28 -34.92
N ALA A 993 15.37 1.12 -35.40
CA ALA A 993 14.34 1.72 -34.55
C ALA A 993 13.33 0.66 -34.08
N ASP A 994 12.88 -0.21 -34.99
CA ASP A 994 11.93 -1.28 -34.69
C ASP A 994 12.53 -2.29 -33.68
N ALA A 995 13.80 -2.66 -33.85
CA ALA A 995 14.50 -3.52 -32.90
C ALA A 995 14.58 -2.89 -31.51
N LEU A 996 14.90 -1.58 -31.44
CA LEU A 996 15.02 -0.88 -30.17
C LEU A 996 13.66 -0.72 -29.46
N LEU A 997 12.60 -0.38 -30.20
CA LEU A 997 11.22 -0.33 -29.67
C LEU A 997 10.78 -1.69 -29.10
N LYS A 998 11.14 -2.80 -29.76
CA LYS A 998 10.89 -4.16 -29.25
C LYS A 998 11.63 -4.43 -27.94
N GLU A 999 12.86 -3.94 -27.80
CA GLU A 999 13.62 -4.11 -26.55
C GLU A 999 13.05 -3.29 -25.38
N PHE A 1000 12.51 -2.09 -25.64
CA PHE A 1000 11.75 -1.31 -24.65
C PHE A 1000 10.44 -1.98 -24.28
N ALA A 1001 9.68 -2.49 -25.26
CA ALA A 1001 8.44 -3.22 -25.00
C ALA A 1001 8.63 -4.41 -24.05
N ALA A 1002 9.78 -5.09 -24.14
CA ALA A 1002 10.13 -6.21 -23.27
C ALA A 1002 10.50 -5.80 -21.82
N LEU A 1003 10.43 -4.51 -21.47
CA LEU A 1003 10.54 -4.04 -20.07
C LEU A 1003 9.18 -3.97 -19.37
N VAL A 1004 8.08 -3.91 -20.11
CA VAL A 1004 6.74 -3.54 -19.62
C VAL A 1004 5.69 -4.60 -19.97
N GLU A 1005 5.99 -5.86 -19.66
CA GLU A 1005 5.09 -6.98 -19.92
C GLU A 1005 3.89 -6.99 -18.95
N ILE A 1006 2.74 -7.49 -19.42
CA ILE A 1006 1.52 -7.70 -18.62
C ILE A 1006 1.04 -9.14 -18.90
N PRO A 1007 0.75 -9.96 -17.88
CA PRO A 1007 0.75 -9.65 -16.44
C PRO A 1007 2.15 -9.55 -15.84
N ASN A 1008 2.28 -8.82 -14.73
CA ASN A 1008 3.52 -8.67 -13.97
C ASN A 1008 3.26 -8.62 -12.46
N ALA A 1009 4.31 -8.42 -11.67
CA ALA A 1009 4.22 -8.46 -10.21
C ALA A 1009 3.53 -7.24 -9.56
N GLY A 1010 3.37 -6.12 -10.28
CA GLY A 1010 2.92 -4.83 -9.73
C GLY A 1010 4.06 -3.97 -9.16
N GLY A 1011 3.75 -2.68 -8.98
CA GLY A 1011 4.70 -1.64 -8.58
C GLY A 1011 5.29 -1.79 -7.19
N ARG A 1012 4.60 -2.50 -6.28
CA ARG A 1012 5.14 -2.88 -4.95
C ARG A 1012 6.33 -3.85 -5.01
N PHE A 1013 6.63 -4.40 -6.19
CA PHE A 1013 7.70 -5.38 -6.41
C PHE A 1013 8.66 -4.90 -7.50
N SER A 1014 9.27 -3.73 -7.28
CA SER A 1014 10.16 -3.05 -8.23
C SER A 1014 11.28 -3.95 -8.80
N THR A 1015 11.85 -4.83 -7.99
CA THR A 1015 12.89 -5.81 -8.39
C THR A 1015 12.37 -6.95 -9.25
N ARG A 1016 11.05 -7.18 -9.27
CA ARG A 1016 10.40 -8.20 -10.11
C ARG A 1016 9.95 -7.63 -11.45
N ILE A 1017 9.48 -6.37 -11.48
CA ILE A 1017 9.10 -5.70 -12.74
C ILE A 1017 10.32 -5.18 -13.50
N LEU A 1018 11.40 -4.81 -12.81
CA LEU A 1018 12.66 -4.38 -13.41
C LEU A 1018 13.85 -5.12 -12.77
N PRO A 1019 14.06 -6.40 -13.12
CA PRO A 1019 15.11 -7.23 -12.51
C PRO A 1019 16.55 -6.79 -12.85
N ASP A 1020 16.73 -6.06 -13.95
CA ASP A 1020 18.00 -5.43 -14.30
C ASP A 1020 17.76 -3.92 -14.48
N PRO A 1021 17.92 -3.10 -13.41
CA PRO A 1021 17.67 -1.66 -13.50
C PRO A 1021 18.61 -0.96 -14.49
N THR A 1022 19.79 -1.52 -14.78
CA THR A 1022 20.75 -0.92 -15.71
C THR A 1022 20.33 -1.05 -17.18
N ARG A 1023 19.40 -1.96 -17.48
CA ARG A 1023 18.92 -2.20 -18.84
C ARG A 1023 18.19 -0.99 -19.41
N LEU A 1024 17.37 -0.31 -18.60
CA LEU A 1024 16.61 0.87 -19.05
C LEU A 1024 17.56 2.00 -19.47
N ALA A 1025 18.54 2.34 -18.63
CA ALA A 1025 19.53 3.37 -18.95
C ALA A 1025 20.36 3.01 -20.20
N ALA A 1026 20.73 1.75 -20.37
CA ALA A 1026 21.43 1.31 -21.59
C ALA A 1026 20.57 1.46 -22.85
N LEU A 1027 19.27 1.17 -22.78
CA LEU A 1027 18.35 1.37 -23.90
C LEU A 1027 18.16 2.86 -24.20
N ARG A 1028 18.04 3.71 -23.19
CA ARG A 1028 17.94 5.17 -23.35
C ARG A 1028 19.17 5.77 -24.01
N LEU A 1029 20.37 5.37 -23.60
CA LEU A 1029 21.63 5.79 -24.24
C LEU A 1029 21.68 5.40 -25.73
N ARG A 1030 21.21 4.19 -26.05
CA ARG A 1030 21.10 3.74 -27.45
C ARG A 1030 20.05 4.51 -28.23
N ALA A 1031 18.93 4.87 -27.59
CA ALA A 1031 17.86 5.66 -28.19
C ALA A 1031 18.35 7.05 -28.59
N GLY A 1032 18.98 7.79 -27.68
CA GLY A 1032 19.52 9.12 -27.98
C GLY A 1032 20.56 9.09 -29.11
N ALA A 1033 21.51 8.15 -29.04
CA ALA A 1033 22.52 8.00 -30.09
C ALA A 1033 21.93 7.62 -31.46
N LEU A 1034 20.91 6.75 -31.49
CA LEU A 1034 20.23 6.37 -32.73
C LEU A 1034 19.42 7.54 -33.29
N LEU A 1035 18.69 8.27 -32.46
CA LEU A 1035 17.89 9.43 -32.88
C LEU A 1035 18.76 10.53 -33.45
N GLU A 1036 19.92 10.82 -32.84
CA GLU A 1036 20.89 11.77 -33.40
C GLU A 1036 21.35 11.35 -34.80
N GLN A 1037 21.62 10.06 -35.02
CA GLN A 1037 22.01 9.53 -36.34
C GLN A 1037 20.88 9.58 -37.37
N LEU A 1038 19.64 9.33 -36.96
CA LEU A 1038 18.47 9.32 -37.84
C LEU A 1038 17.98 10.72 -38.18
N THR A 1039 18.19 11.70 -37.29
CA THR A 1039 17.77 13.11 -37.50
C THR A 1039 18.80 13.89 -38.32
N ALA A 1040 20.06 13.45 -38.32
CA ALA A 1040 21.14 14.03 -39.14
C ALA A 1040 21.09 13.61 -40.64
N ARG A 1041 20.19 12.71 -41.02
CA ARG A 1041 19.95 12.23 -42.40
C ARG A 1041 18.63 12.75 -42.92
#